data_AF-A0A7G9R287-F1
#
_entry.id   AF-A0A7G9R287-F1
#
_cell.length_a   1.000
_cell.length_b   1.000
_cell.length_c   1.000
_cell.angle_alpha   90.00
_cell.angle_beta   90.00
_cell.angle_gamma   90.00
#
_symmetry.space_group_name_H-M   'P 1'
#
loop_
_entity.id
_entity.type
_entity.pdbx_description
1 polymer ?
#
loop_
_entity_poly.entity_id
_entity_poly.type
_entity_poly.pdbx_seq_one_letter_code
_entity_poly.pdbx_strand_id
1 'polypeptide(L)'
;MSAVWRLATAGARAHRGGLVGPALALGLASTLLTVTGVLLETGLRAASAAPLSSRAVAGAQLTTLASSFAGTALVVVVLVVATTVSLALRRRREELALLRAVGATRGQVRRIVASEVLQVGLVAAPLGAVPGLLLARAMTPLLRDAALVAPDADPVLSPLPVLGAVLVLLPTALAAGWLAARETLRPPPTAAVREAEVEQPALGRRRSVAAAVTAVLGLAAAGTPLVVPGLVGSAAAASSALLLVVAAALAGPLLLAWGVERCAPLLRGTRHAPVRLAADNLQGFSRRLTAVVVPLALVVAVGAVQTSTDAAVSRAARAQLDAALGGDLVVTGGQGVPPEVADSVAGLPGVRASAPMATSVAEVRTDEDDLGGLSWETVSVRVLDPGTPATLLDPGVTAGSLAALSRAGTVAVSTDSALETGAGVGDELMMRLGQERFAARVVAVYDRGVGLGGYLIGRSTPAAHRAPTTIEALLVAADDPGVSARVRDRAAAAGLSVTTPGAYAGEAGSAEDASQRLETVLLLMLLVFVALGATDALVLTTVGRRRELALLHRTGATPRQLVVMTVLEALATGATAWAVGTVAVLPALLGVAGGLLGTALPVLDVPVYLTLSIGALALTLGASVPAGMRTIRAVTRLAT
;
A
#
# COMPACT_ATOMS: atom_id res chain seq x y z
N MET A 1 -14.79 37.01 -15.22
CA MET A 1 -15.33 35.95 -14.31
C MET A 1 -16.80 35.73 -14.62
N SER A 2 -17.21 34.50 -14.92
CA SER A 2 -18.61 34.17 -15.26
C SER A 2 -19.55 34.32 -14.05
N ALA A 3 -20.85 34.49 -14.29
CA ALA A 3 -21.86 34.54 -13.22
C ALA A 3 -21.84 33.28 -12.33
N VAL A 4 -21.55 32.11 -12.94
CA VAL A 4 -21.37 30.83 -12.24
C VAL A 4 -20.19 30.89 -11.26
N TRP A 5 -19.05 31.48 -11.66
CA TRP A 5 -17.89 31.62 -10.79
C TRP A 5 -18.17 32.53 -9.59
N ARG A 6 -18.88 33.64 -9.79
CA ARG A 6 -19.28 34.55 -8.70
C ARG A 6 -20.24 33.87 -7.71
N LEU A 7 -21.23 33.14 -8.22
CA LEU A 7 -22.16 32.37 -7.40
C LEU A 7 -21.44 31.27 -6.61
N ALA A 8 -20.47 30.57 -7.22
CA ALA A 8 -19.65 29.58 -6.53
C ALA A 8 -18.79 30.21 -5.44
N THR A 9 -18.14 31.36 -5.70
CA THR A 9 -17.36 32.05 -4.66
C THR A 9 -18.21 32.53 -3.49
N ALA A 10 -19.43 33.00 -3.77
CA ALA A 10 -20.37 33.41 -2.72
C ALA A 10 -20.84 32.22 -1.89
N GLY A 11 -21.18 31.10 -2.54
CA GLY A 11 -21.54 29.84 -1.88
C GLY A 11 -20.41 29.30 -1.00
N ALA A 12 -19.17 29.29 -1.53
CA ALA A 12 -18.00 28.84 -0.77
C ALA A 12 -17.72 29.70 0.46
N ARG A 13 -17.91 31.04 0.36
CA ARG A 13 -17.76 31.95 1.50
C ARG A 13 -18.89 31.79 2.53
N ALA A 14 -20.12 31.56 2.08
CA ALA A 14 -21.26 31.35 2.97
C ALA A 14 -21.16 30.03 3.75
N HIS A 15 -20.48 29.01 3.19
CA HIS A 15 -20.45 27.65 3.74
C HIS A 15 -19.04 27.14 4.02
N ARG A 16 -18.15 28.02 4.48
CA ARG A 16 -16.77 27.67 4.86
C ARG A 16 -16.71 26.42 5.73
N GLY A 17 -17.59 26.31 6.74
CA GLY A 17 -17.64 25.16 7.64
C GLY A 17 -17.98 23.81 6.98
N GLY A 18 -18.67 23.80 5.84
CA GLY A 18 -18.95 22.58 5.08
C GLY A 18 -17.85 22.22 4.08
N LEU A 19 -17.00 23.17 3.71
CA LEU A 19 -15.90 23.00 2.76
C LEU A 19 -14.55 22.71 3.42
N VAL A 20 -14.42 22.89 4.74
CA VAL A 20 -13.19 22.56 5.47
C VAL A 20 -12.80 21.10 5.27
N GLY A 21 -13.74 20.14 5.39
CA GLY A 21 -13.48 18.71 5.22
C GLY A 21 -12.89 18.38 3.84
N PRO A 22 -13.57 18.72 2.73
CA PRO A 22 -13.04 18.55 1.38
C PRO A 22 -11.70 19.27 1.14
N ALA A 23 -11.53 20.49 1.67
CA ALA A 23 -10.27 21.24 1.54
C ALA A 23 -9.11 20.54 2.25
N LEU A 24 -9.33 20.06 3.48
CA LEU A 24 -8.33 19.30 4.23
C LEU A 24 -8.02 17.97 3.55
N ALA A 25 -9.03 17.24 3.08
CA ALA A 25 -8.84 15.98 2.37
C ALA A 25 -8.02 16.19 1.10
N LEU A 26 -8.33 17.20 0.28
CA LEU A 26 -7.56 17.52 -0.92
C LEU A 26 -6.13 18.00 -0.60
N GLY A 27 -5.96 18.79 0.47
CA GLY A 27 -4.65 19.24 0.92
C GLY A 27 -3.76 18.07 1.35
N LEU A 28 -4.27 17.20 2.22
CA LEU A 28 -3.51 16.04 2.70
C LEU A 28 -3.26 15.00 1.61
N ALA A 29 -4.22 14.80 0.70
CA ALA A 29 -4.01 13.96 -0.47
C ALA A 29 -2.91 14.54 -1.38
N SER A 30 -2.85 15.87 -1.52
CA SER A 30 -1.77 16.55 -2.25
C SER A 30 -0.43 16.38 -1.55
N THR A 31 -0.38 16.49 -0.21
CA THR A 31 0.82 16.19 0.58
C THR A 31 1.33 14.78 0.27
N LEU A 32 0.45 13.79 0.38
CA LEU A 32 0.76 12.38 0.19
C LEU A 32 1.27 12.10 -1.23
N LEU A 33 0.52 12.51 -2.25
CA LEU A 33 0.90 12.30 -3.65
C LEU A 33 2.18 13.08 -4.04
N THR A 34 2.41 14.26 -3.46
CA THR A 34 3.62 15.04 -3.71
C THR A 34 4.84 14.34 -3.12
N VAL A 35 4.78 13.84 -1.88
CA VAL A 35 5.88 13.06 -1.28
C VAL A 35 6.20 11.86 -2.14
N THR A 36 5.19 11.05 -2.48
CA THR A 36 5.39 9.86 -3.30
C THR A 36 5.93 10.19 -4.69
N GLY A 37 5.44 11.26 -5.32
CA GLY A 37 5.95 11.73 -6.61
C GLY A 37 7.41 12.19 -6.55
N VAL A 38 7.84 12.84 -5.46
CA VAL A 38 9.25 13.21 -5.26
C VAL A 38 10.13 11.96 -5.10
N LEU A 39 9.67 10.95 -4.34
CA LEU A 39 10.40 9.69 -4.19
C LEU A 39 10.54 8.95 -5.52
N LEU A 40 9.43 8.84 -6.27
CA LEU A 40 9.40 8.22 -7.59
C LEU A 40 10.33 8.94 -8.58
N GLU A 41 10.27 10.28 -8.63
CA GLU A 41 11.16 11.07 -9.50
C GLU A 41 12.63 10.95 -9.09
N THR A 42 12.91 10.93 -7.78
CA THR A 42 14.27 10.76 -7.27
C THR A 42 14.83 9.38 -7.65
N GLY A 43 14.02 8.32 -7.53
CA GLY A 43 14.38 6.97 -7.97
C GLY A 43 14.65 6.89 -9.47
N LEU A 44 13.73 7.39 -10.30
CA LEU A 44 13.86 7.38 -11.76
C LEU A 44 15.12 8.12 -12.22
N ARG A 45 15.38 9.31 -11.66
CA ARG A 45 16.59 10.08 -12.00
C ARG A 45 17.86 9.37 -11.55
N ALA A 46 17.85 8.76 -10.35
CA ALA A 46 18.98 8.00 -9.84
C ALA A 46 19.30 6.76 -10.71
N ALA A 47 18.27 6.04 -11.15
CA ALA A 47 18.39 4.93 -12.10
C ALA A 47 18.98 5.37 -13.44
N SER A 48 18.53 6.50 -13.98
CA SER A 48 18.96 6.98 -15.31
C SER A 48 20.33 7.69 -15.34
N ALA A 49 20.80 8.26 -14.23
CA ALA A 49 21.96 9.17 -14.25
C ALA A 49 23.30 8.46 -14.46
N ALA A 50 23.43 7.24 -13.94
CA ALA A 50 24.61 6.40 -14.08
C ALA A 50 24.14 4.94 -14.21
N PRO A 51 23.60 4.55 -15.39
CA PRO A 51 23.12 3.20 -15.60
C PRO A 51 24.26 2.21 -15.29
N LEU A 52 23.94 1.10 -14.64
CA LEU A 52 24.90 0.06 -14.23
C LEU A 52 25.84 0.45 -13.07
N SER A 53 25.37 1.34 -12.19
CA SER A 53 26.02 1.65 -10.91
C SER A 53 25.18 1.17 -9.72
N SER A 54 25.79 1.02 -8.55
CA SER A 54 25.06 0.75 -7.30
C SER A 54 24.00 1.82 -7.00
N ARG A 55 24.26 3.06 -7.41
CA ARG A 55 23.28 4.16 -7.32
C ARG A 55 22.06 3.94 -8.22
N ALA A 56 22.23 3.31 -9.38
CA ALA A 56 21.12 3.00 -10.27
C ALA A 56 20.23 1.87 -9.70
N VAL A 57 20.85 0.86 -9.07
CA VAL A 57 20.11 -0.20 -8.35
C VAL A 57 19.28 0.40 -7.21
N ALA A 58 19.89 1.25 -6.39
CA ALA A 58 19.21 1.96 -5.31
C ALA A 58 18.04 2.83 -5.84
N GLY A 59 18.26 3.53 -6.95
CA GLY A 59 17.23 4.30 -7.63
C GLY A 59 16.07 3.46 -8.18
N ALA A 60 16.37 2.29 -8.78
CA ALA A 60 15.38 1.35 -9.26
C ALA A 60 14.53 0.79 -8.11
N GLN A 61 15.16 0.37 -7.01
CA GLN A 61 14.46 -0.06 -5.80
C GLN A 61 13.54 1.03 -5.25
N LEU A 62 14.02 2.27 -5.18
CA LEU A 62 13.20 3.40 -4.75
C LEU A 62 12.00 3.65 -5.69
N THR A 63 12.19 3.51 -7.00
CA THR A 63 11.11 3.60 -7.99
C THR A 63 10.06 2.52 -7.78
N THR A 64 10.47 1.27 -7.59
CA THR A 64 9.55 0.13 -7.34
C THR A 64 8.77 0.33 -6.04
N LEU A 65 9.44 0.73 -4.96
CA LEU A 65 8.81 1.03 -3.67
C LEU A 65 7.82 2.20 -3.79
N ALA A 66 8.24 3.31 -4.40
CA ALA A 66 7.43 4.51 -4.56
C ALA A 66 6.23 4.28 -5.47
N SER A 67 6.37 3.50 -6.55
CA SER A 67 5.29 3.19 -7.49
C SER A 67 4.25 2.23 -6.87
N SER A 68 4.70 1.21 -6.14
CA SER A 68 3.82 0.31 -5.38
C SER A 68 2.99 1.08 -4.35
N PHE A 69 3.64 1.93 -3.56
CA PHE A 69 2.95 2.81 -2.62
C PHE A 69 2.03 3.81 -3.32
N ALA A 70 2.45 4.40 -4.44
CA ALA A 70 1.64 5.33 -5.22
C ALA A 70 0.33 4.70 -5.69
N GLY A 71 0.37 3.44 -6.16
CA GLY A 71 -0.81 2.71 -6.58
C GLY A 71 -1.84 2.57 -5.45
N THR A 72 -1.37 2.12 -4.28
CA THR A 72 -2.21 1.98 -3.08
C THR A 72 -2.74 3.32 -2.60
N ALA A 73 -1.86 4.32 -2.47
CA ALA A 73 -2.21 5.66 -2.03
C ALA A 73 -3.23 6.32 -2.97
N LEU A 74 -3.10 6.13 -4.28
CA LEU A 74 -4.01 6.69 -5.27
C LEU A 74 -5.45 6.17 -5.10
N VAL A 75 -5.61 4.86 -4.98
CA VAL A 75 -6.94 4.23 -4.77
C VAL A 75 -7.59 4.77 -3.49
N VAL A 76 -6.81 4.83 -2.42
CA VAL A 76 -7.22 5.33 -1.12
C VAL A 76 -7.61 6.82 -1.18
N VAL A 77 -6.79 7.65 -1.82
CA VAL A 77 -7.04 9.08 -2.05
C VAL A 77 -8.33 9.30 -2.80
N VAL A 78 -8.55 8.56 -3.89
CA VAL A 78 -9.77 8.65 -4.69
C VAL A 78 -11.00 8.35 -3.83
N LEU A 79 -10.94 7.29 -3.03
CA LEU A 79 -12.06 6.87 -2.17
C LEU A 79 -12.38 7.90 -1.07
N VAL A 80 -11.36 8.39 -0.37
CA VAL A 80 -11.52 9.37 0.71
C VAL A 80 -11.99 10.72 0.17
N VAL A 81 -11.39 11.22 -0.90
CA VAL A 81 -11.81 12.47 -1.56
C VAL A 81 -13.24 12.34 -2.08
N ALA A 82 -13.58 11.20 -2.70
CA ALA A 82 -14.93 10.99 -3.19
C ALA A 82 -15.97 10.98 -2.07
N THR A 83 -15.65 10.35 -0.95
CA THR A 83 -16.52 10.25 0.23
C THR A 83 -16.72 11.61 0.88
N THR A 84 -15.65 12.36 1.09
CA THR A 84 -15.67 13.69 1.73
C THR A 84 -16.42 14.72 0.88
N VAL A 85 -16.13 14.80 -0.42
CA VAL A 85 -16.86 15.68 -1.36
C VAL A 85 -18.33 15.31 -1.43
N SER A 86 -18.65 14.02 -1.50
CA SER A 86 -20.03 13.54 -1.51
C SER A 86 -20.76 13.97 -0.24
N LEU A 87 -20.16 13.79 0.93
CA LEU A 87 -20.78 14.11 2.22
C LEU A 87 -20.97 15.63 2.41
N ALA A 88 -20.01 16.44 1.97
CA ALA A 88 -20.13 17.89 1.97
C ALA A 88 -21.32 18.37 1.10
N LEU A 89 -21.50 17.78 -0.08
CA LEU A 89 -22.64 18.09 -0.96
C LEU A 89 -23.98 17.64 -0.39
N ARG A 90 -24.01 16.52 0.36
CA ARG A 90 -25.25 16.05 1.03
C ARG A 90 -25.79 17.08 2.02
N ARG A 91 -24.94 17.86 2.69
CA ARG A 91 -25.38 18.93 3.60
C ARG A 91 -26.09 20.08 2.89
N ARG A 92 -25.80 20.28 1.62
CA ARG A 92 -26.36 21.36 0.81
C ARG A 92 -27.56 20.93 -0.03
N ARG A 93 -28.07 19.71 0.21
CA ARG A 93 -29.23 19.14 -0.50
C ARG A 93 -30.44 20.07 -0.50
N GLU A 94 -30.77 20.64 0.67
CA GLU A 94 -31.91 21.56 0.83
C GLU A 94 -31.71 22.82 -0.04
N GLU A 95 -30.53 23.43 -0.04
CA GLU A 95 -30.21 24.59 -0.87
C GLU A 95 -30.27 24.27 -2.37
N LEU A 96 -29.68 23.15 -2.78
CA LEU A 96 -29.69 22.70 -4.18
C LEU A 96 -31.11 22.37 -4.65
N ALA A 97 -31.96 21.86 -3.76
CA ALA A 97 -33.38 21.62 -4.03
C ALA A 97 -34.15 22.95 -4.13
N LEU A 98 -33.89 23.92 -3.25
CA LEU A 98 -34.49 25.26 -3.29
C LEU A 98 -34.13 26.01 -4.57
N LEU A 99 -32.86 25.97 -5.00
CA LEU A 99 -32.43 26.54 -6.28
C LEU A 99 -33.22 25.94 -7.46
N ARG A 100 -33.50 24.64 -7.41
CA ARG A 100 -34.32 23.97 -8.42
C ARG A 100 -35.80 24.31 -8.32
N ALA A 101 -36.33 24.53 -7.13
CA ALA A 101 -37.71 24.98 -6.93
C ALA A 101 -37.93 26.37 -7.55
N VAL A 102 -36.90 27.23 -7.54
CA VAL A 102 -36.93 28.57 -8.16
C VAL A 102 -36.56 28.55 -9.65
N GLY A 103 -36.30 27.37 -10.23
CA GLY A 103 -36.13 27.20 -11.69
C GLY A 103 -34.73 26.87 -12.20
N ALA A 104 -33.74 26.63 -11.32
CA ALA A 104 -32.41 26.21 -11.76
C ALA A 104 -32.43 24.83 -12.45
N THR A 105 -31.77 24.72 -13.60
CA THR A 105 -31.63 23.45 -14.33
C THR A 105 -30.60 22.52 -13.66
N ARG A 106 -30.72 21.20 -13.89
CA ARG A 106 -29.75 20.20 -13.40
C ARG A 106 -28.31 20.51 -13.88
N GLY A 107 -28.16 21.04 -15.10
CA GLY A 107 -26.87 21.42 -15.66
C GLY A 107 -26.25 22.63 -14.96
N GLN A 108 -27.05 23.65 -14.63
CA GLN A 108 -26.59 24.81 -13.86
C GLN A 108 -26.13 24.42 -12.46
N VAL A 109 -26.91 23.58 -11.76
CA VAL A 109 -26.51 23.11 -10.42
C VAL A 109 -25.21 22.30 -10.47
N ARG A 110 -25.05 21.40 -11.46
CA ARG A 110 -23.80 20.65 -11.64
C ARG A 110 -22.61 21.55 -11.91
N ARG A 111 -22.77 22.61 -12.73
CA ARG A 111 -21.69 23.58 -12.97
C ARG A 111 -21.33 24.36 -11.72
N ILE A 112 -22.30 24.77 -10.91
CA ILE A 112 -22.06 25.45 -9.63
C ILE A 112 -21.22 24.54 -8.71
N VAL A 113 -21.66 23.30 -8.51
CA VAL A 113 -20.94 22.32 -7.69
C VAL A 113 -19.52 22.07 -8.23
N ALA A 114 -19.38 21.84 -9.53
CA ALA A 114 -18.07 21.61 -10.14
C ALA A 114 -17.14 22.82 -9.96
N SER A 115 -17.65 24.05 -10.13
CA SER A 115 -16.83 25.25 -9.91
C SER A 115 -16.42 25.47 -8.47
N GLU A 116 -17.24 25.04 -7.51
CA GLU A 116 -16.92 25.13 -6.08
C GLU A 116 -15.86 24.10 -5.68
N VAL A 117 -16.02 22.85 -6.12
CA VAL A 117 -14.99 21.82 -5.94
C VAL A 117 -13.68 22.23 -6.60
N LEU A 118 -13.74 22.82 -7.80
CA LEU A 118 -12.57 23.33 -8.51
C LEU A 118 -11.88 24.46 -7.73
N GLN A 119 -12.64 25.41 -7.18
CA GLN A 119 -12.09 26.50 -6.36
C GLN A 119 -11.42 25.98 -5.10
N VAL A 120 -12.03 25.00 -4.42
CA VAL A 120 -11.44 24.37 -3.24
C VAL A 120 -10.17 23.62 -3.61
N GLY A 121 -10.19 22.82 -4.68
CA GLY A 121 -9.03 22.05 -5.14
C GLY A 121 -7.87 22.92 -5.61
N LEU A 122 -8.14 24.01 -6.34
CA LEU A 122 -7.12 24.96 -6.80
C LEU A 122 -6.36 25.65 -5.66
N VAL A 123 -6.97 25.75 -4.47
CA VAL A 123 -6.33 26.32 -3.28
C VAL A 123 -5.72 25.23 -2.42
N ALA A 124 -6.46 24.15 -2.15
CA ALA A 124 -6.04 23.08 -1.27
C ALA A 124 -4.85 22.28 -1.82
N ALA A 125 -4.83 21.97 -3.12
CA ALA A 125 -3.77 21.13 -3.69
C ALA A 125 -2.40 21.82 -3.65
N PRO A 126 -2.21 23.09 -4.07
CA PRO A 126 -0.93 23.77 -3.92
C PRO A 126 -0.51 23.95 -2.46
N LEU A 127 -1.45 24.28 -1.57
CA LEU A 127 -1.16 24.41 -0.13
C LEU A 127 -0.73 23.09 0.51
N GLY A 128 -1.31 21.96 0.06
CA GLY A 128 -0.92 20.62 0.49
C GLY A 128 0.39 20.13 -0.12
N ALA A 129 0.74 20.59 -1.32
CA ALA A 129 2.01 20.23 -1.93
C ALA A 129 3.21 20.78 -1.14
N VAL A 130 3.08 21.95 -0.50
CA VAL A 130 4.14 22.56 0.33
C VAL A 130 4.63 21.63 1.45
N PRO A 131 3.79 21.15 2.38
CA PRO A 131 4.23 20.17 3.37
C PRO A 131 4.67 18.86 2.74
N GLY A 132 4.17 18.48 1.55
CA GLY A 132 4.64 17.29 0.84
C GLY A 132 6.10 17.41 0.41
N LEU A 133 6.50 18.55 -0.17
CA LEU A 133 7.90 18.82 -0.51
C LEU A 133 8.80 18.89 0.73
N LEU A 134 8.32 19.49 1.82
CA LEU A 134 9.07 19.55 3.08
C LEU A 134 9.27 18.17 3.70
N LEU A 135 8.24 17.32 3.67
CA LEU A 135 8.30 15.98 4.21
C LEU A 135 9.21 15.09 3.37
N ALA A 136 9.16 15.19 2.04
CA ALA A 136 10.09 14.48 1.16
C ALA A 136 11.56 14.84 1.46
N ARG A 137 11.86 16.12 1.71
CA ARG A 137 13.18 16.54 2.22
C ARG A 137 13.50 15.93 3.58
N ALA A 138 12.56 15.93 4.52
CA ALA A 138 12.77 15.38 5.85
C ALA A 138 12.98 13.85 5.85
N MET A 139 12.57 13.14 4.79
CA MET A 139 12.78 11.70 4.62
C MET A 139 14.15 11.34 4.02
N THR A 140 14.93 12.31 3.52
CA THR A 140 16.30 12.08 3.01
C THR A 140 17.20 11.24 3.92
N PRO A 141 17.29 11.47 5.24
CA PRO A 141 18.10 10.62 6.11
C PRO A 141 17.64 9.16 6.09
N LEU A 142 16.33 8.91 6.08
CA LEU A 142 15.78 7.55 6.00
C LEU A 142 16.13 6.89 4.65
N LEU A 143 16.13 7.64 3.55
CA LEU A 143 16.52 7.14 2.23
C LEU A 143 18.02 6.77 2.18
N ARG A 144 18.88 7.54 2.87
CA ARG A 144 20.32 7.28 2.96
C ARG A 144 20.60 6.08 3.85
N ASP A 145 19.93 5.99 5.00
CA ASP A 145 20.02 4.85 5.92
C ASP A 145 19.57 3.55 5.24
N ALA A 146 18.54 3.61 4.40
CA ALA A 146 18.06 2.48 3.60
C ALA A 146 18.91 2.18 2.35
N ALA A 147 20.01 2.91 2.12
CA ALA A 147 20.86 2.81 0.93
C ALA A 147 20.11 2.97 -0.41
N LEU A 148 18.93 3.62 -0.41
CA LEU A 148 18.10 3.87 -1.59
C LEU A 148 18.53 5.13 -2.36
N VAL A 149 19.37 5.97 -1.74
CA VAL A 149 19.95 7.18 -2.32
C VAL A 149 21.41 7.29 -1.88
N ALA A 150 22.28 7.84 -2.75
CA ALA A 150 23.68 8.05 -2.41
C ALA A 150 23.85 8.96 -1.17
N PRO A 151 24.92 8.80 -0.36
CA PRO A 151 25.14 9.57 0.87
C PRO A 151 25.11 11.10 0.67
N ASP A 152 25.60 11.55 -0.49
CA ASP A 152 25.69 12.98 -0.85
C ASP A 152 24.55 13.45 -1.74
N ALA A 153 23.57 12.58 -2.04
CA ALA A 153 22.47 12.94 -2.92
C ALA A 153 21.31 13.53 -2.11
N ASP A 154 20.82 14.67 -2.58
CA ASP A 154 19.61 15.30 -2.09
C ASP A 154 18.41 14.89 -2.95
N PRO A 155 17.21 14.78 -2.36
CA PRO A 155 16.00 14.52 -3.12
C PRO A 155 15.75 15.64 -4.12
N VAL A 156 15.37 15.23 -5.32
CA VAL A 156 15.14 16.17 -6.40
C VAL A 156 13.79 16.84 -6.19
N LEU A 157 13.81 18.16 -6.00
CA LEU A 157 12.59 18.95 -5.85
C LEU A 157 12.30 19.65 -7.15
N SER A 158 11.47 19.01 -7.96
CA SER A 158 10.97 19.55 -9.21
C SER A 158 9.50 19.95 -9.07
N PRO A 159 8.95 20.74 -10.01
CA PRO A 159 7.51 21.01 -10.05
C PRO A 159 6.69 19.79 -10.53
N LEU A 160 7.31 18.73 -11.08
CA LEU A 160 6.60 17.60 -11.67
C LEU A 160 5.74 16.82 -10.67
N PRO A 161 6.19 16.47 -9.45
CA PRO A 161 5.36 15.78 -8.45
C PRO A 161 4.14 16.61 -8.05
N VAL A 162 4.31 17.93 -7.94
CA VAL A 162 3.21 18.85 -7.60
C VAL A 162 2.19 18.90 -8.74
N LEU A 163 2.66 19.01 -9.99
CA LEU A 163 1.79 18.99 -11.16
C LEU A 163 1.06 17.65 -11.30
N GLY A 164 1.76 16.53 -11.06
CA GLY A 164 1.18 15.19 -11.05
C GLY A 164 0.09 15.04 -9.99
N ALA A 165 0.34 15.49 -8.77
CA ALA A 165 -0.66 15.50 -7.70
C ALA A 165 -1.91 16.33 -8.09
N VAL A 166 -1.71 17.53 -8.65
CA VAL A 166 -2.83 18.38 -9.12
C VAL A 166 -3.61 17.73 -10.27
N LEU A 167 -2.90 17.14 -11.23
CA LEU A 167 -3.47 16.46 -12.39
C LEU A 167 -4.33 15.25 -11.98
N VAL A 168 -3.97 14.58 -10.90
CA VAL A 168 -4.73 13.45 -10.35
C VAL A 168 -5.91 13.91 -9.48
N LEU A 169 -5.67 14.88 -8.59
CA LEU A 169 -6.65 15.27 -7.58
C LEU A 169 -7.82 16.07 -8.13
N LEU A 170 -7.57 17.01 -9.05
CA LEU A 170 -8.64 17.84 -9.58
C LEU A 170 -9.68 17.02 -10.36
N PRO A 171 -9.31 16.15 -11.32
CA PRO A 171 -10.28 15.29 -12.00
C PRO A 171 -11.01 14.35 -11.03
N THR A 172 -10.29 13.80 -10.04
CA THR A 172 -10.88 12.94 -8.99
C THR A 172 -11.96 13.68 -8.20
N ALA A 173 -11.65 14.88 -7.71
CA ALA A 173 -12.58 15.70 -6.96
C ALA A 173 -13.80 16.11 -7.81
N LEU A 174 -13.55 16.49 -9.06
CA LEU A 174 -14.60 16.86 -10.01
C LEU A 174 -15.51 15.69 -10.35
N ALA A 175 -14.95 14.51 -10.59
CA ALA A 175 -15.70 13.28 -10.86
C ALA A 175 -16.57 12.90 -9.66
N ALA A 176 -16.01 12.96 -8.45
CA ALA A 176 -16.75 12.74 -7.21
C ALA A 176 -17.90 13.75 -7.03
N GLY A 177 -17.62 15.04 -7.19
CA GLY A 177 -18.62 16.11 -7.09
C GLY A 177 -19.73 15.95 -8.13
N TRP A 178 -19.37 15.57 -9.36
CA TRP A 178 -20.32 15.30 -10.43
C TRP A 178 -21.21 14.09 -10.12
N LEU A 179 -20.63 12.99 -9.62
CA LEU A 179 -21.36 11.78 -9.25
C LEU A 179 -22.34 12.06 -8.10
N ALA A 180 -21.88 12.74 -7.06
CA ALA A 180 -22.68 13.13 -5.91
C ALA A 180 -23.81 14.10 -6.29
N ALA A 181 -23.54 15.07 -7.16
CA ALA A 181 -24.55 15.98 -7.70
C ALA A 181 -25.59 15.20 -8.54
N ARG A 182 -25.16 14.22 -9.35
CA ARG A 182 -26.08 13.39 -10.13
C ARG A 182 -27.02 12.59 -9.24
N GLU A 183 -26.53 11.97 -8.18
CA GLU A 183 -27.34 11.21 -7.23
C GLU A 183 -28.35 12.11 -6.51
N THR A 184 -27.90 13.28 -6.08
CA THR A 184 -28.70 14.25 -5.34
C THR A 184 -29.78 14.94 -6.18
N LEU A 185 -29.55 15.12 -7.49
CA LEU A 185 -30.47 15.83 -8.39
C LEU A 185 -31.46 14.90 -9.14
N ARG A 186 -31.41 13.59 -8.88
CA ARG A 186 -32.35 12.61 -9.48
C ARG A 186 -33.78 12.74 -8.93
N PRO A 187 -34.00 12.83 -7.60
CA PRO A 187 -35.34 12.95 -7.04
C PRO A 187 -36.06 14.25 -7.50
N PRO A 188 -37.42 14.24 -7.56
CA PRO A 188 -38.20 15.44 -7.82
C PRO A 188 -38.07 16.44 -6.65
N PRO A 189 -38.11 17.77 -6.91
CA PRO A 189 -37.89 18.80 -5.89
C PRO A 189 -38.93 18.77 -4.76
N THR A 190 -40.12 18.25 -5.03
CA THR A 190 -41.19 18.07 -4.03
C THR A 190 -40.95 16.94 -3.04
N ALA A 191 -40.12 15.94 -3.38
CA ALA A 191 -39.75 14.87 -2.45
C ALA A 191 -38.80 15.38 -1.34
N ALA A 192 -37.91 16.31 -1.67
CA ALA A 192 -36.93 16.88 -0.73
C ALA A 192 -37.57 17.72 0.40
N VAL A 193 -38.81 18.20 0.21
CA VAL A 193 -39.57 18.94 1.23
C VAL A 193 -40.47 18.00 2.06
N ARG A 194 -40.74 16.78 1.55
CA ARG A 194 -41.72 15.84 2.13
C ARG A 194 -41.10 14.75 3.01
N GLU A 195 -39.78 14.55 2.99
CA GLU A 195 -39.13 13.40 3.64
C GLU A 195 -38.91 13.59 5.15
N ALA A 196 -39.94 13.22 5.92
CA ALA A 196 -39.78 12.46 7.16
C ALA A 196 -39.88 10.94 6.91
N GLU A 197 -39.69 10.49 5.65
CA GLU A 197 -39.80 9.08 5.28
C GLU A 197 -38.48 8.35 5.52
N VAL A 198 -38.58 7.31 6.33
CA VAL A 198 -37.61 6.24 6.56
C VAL A 198 -36.89 5.88 5.25
N GLU A 199 -35.56 5.98 5.25
CA GLU A 199 -34.72 5.70 4.08
C GLU A 199 -34.93 4.23 3.68
N GLN A 200 -35.59 3.96 2.53
CA GLN A 200 -35.93 2.58 2.16
C GLN A 200 -34.67 1.71 1.96
N PRO A 201 -34.64 0.48 2.54
CA PRO A 201 -33.42 -0.30 2.71
C PRO A 201 -32.91 -1.02 1.44
N ALA A 202 -33.61 -0.98 0.31
CA ALA A 202 -33.21 -1.78 -0.85
C ALA A 202 -32.00 -1.19 -1.59
N LEU A 203 -30.94 -1.98 -1.78
CA LEU A 203 -29.87 -1.66 -2.73
C LEU A 203 -30.43 -1.73 -4.16
N GLY A 204 -30.17 -0.70 -4.96
CA GLY A 204 -30.50 -0.76 -6.39
C GLY A 204 -29.74 -1.89 -7.07
N ARG A 205 -30.42 -2.65 -7.95
CA ARG A 205 -29.87 -3.84 -8.65
C ARG A 205 -28.49 -3.63 -9.28
N ARG A 206 -28.20 -2.42 -9.78
CA ARG A 206 -26.88 -2.07 -10.35
C ARG A 206 -25.76 -2.05 -9.31
N ARG A 207 -26.03 -1.57 -8.10
CA ARG A 207 -25.04 -1.49 -7.01
C ARG A 207 -24.77 -2.86 -6.40
N SER A 208 -25.79 -3.72 -6.28
CA SER A 208 -25.59 -5.10 -5.81
C SER A 208 -24.80 -5.92 -6.83
N VAL A 209 -25.10 -5.79 -8.13
CA VAL A 209 -24.30 -6.44 -9.19
C VAL A 209 -22.86 -5.93 -9.16
N ALA A 210 -22.63 -4.62 -9.05
CA ALA A 210 -21.28 -4.07 -8.92
C ALA A 210 -20.55 -4.62 -7.70
N ALA A 211 -21.20 -4.67 -6.53
CA ALA A 211 -20.63 -5.26 -5.32
C ALA A 211 -20.24 -6.73 -5.50
N ALA A 212 -21.12 -7.53 -6.10
CA ALA A 212 -20.86 -8.94 -6.36
C ALA A 212 -19.72 -9.16 -7.36
N VAL A 213 -19.69 -8.40 -8.46
CA VAL A 213 -18.60 -8.47 -9.45
C VAL A 213 -17.27 -8.07 -8.82
N THR A 214 -17.22 -6.98 -8.05
CA THR A 214 -16.00 -6.55 -7.36
C THR A 214 -15.56 -7.57 -6.29
N ALA A 215 -16.49 -8.20 -5.58
CA ALA A 215 -16.18 -9.27 -4.62
C ALA A 215 -15.59 -10.50 -5.33
N VAL A 216 -16.17 -10.93 -6.45
CA VAL A 216 -15.64 -12.06 -7.25
C VAL A 216 -14.25 -11.73 -7.80
N LEU A 217 -14.03 -10.53 -8.32
CA LEU A 217 -12.71 -10.08 -8.77
C LEU A 217 -11.69 -10.04 -7.63
N GLY A 218 -12.09 -9.58 -6.44
CA GLY A 218 -11.25 -9.62 -5.24
C GLY A 218 -10.88 -11.04 -4.84
N LEU A 219 -11.85 -11.95 -4.75
CA LEU A 219 -11.59 -13.35 -4.41
C LEU A 219 -10.75 -14.07 -5.48
N ALA A 220 -10.96 -13.76 -6.77
CA ALA A 220 -10.13 -14.28 -7.84
C ALA A 220 -8.68 -13.77 -7.72
N ALA A 221 -8.49 -12.48 -7.46
CA ALA A 221 -7.17 -11.89 -7.22
C ALA A 221 -6.46 -12.53 -6.01
N ALA A 222 -7.19 -12.80 -4.91
CA ALA A 222 -6.68 -13.53 -3.74
C ALA A 222 -6.24 -14.96 -4.07
N GLY A 223 -6.89 -15.61 -5.04
CA GLY A 223 -6.57 -16.96 -5.49
C GLY A 223 -5.47 -17.06 -6.55
N THR A 224 -4.99 -15.93 -7.11
CA THR A 224 -3.94 -15.89 -8.15
C THR A 224 -2.69 -16.71 -7.78
N PRO A 225 -2.19 -16.69 -6.53
CA PRO A 225 -1.05 -17.50 -6.11
C PRO A 225 -1.19 -19.02 -6.29
N LEU A 226 -2.42 -19.53 -6.39
CA LEU A 226 -2.69 -20.96 -6.62
C LEU A 226 -2.33 -21.39 -8.05
N VAL A 227 -2.29 -20.44 -8.98
CA VAL A 227 -1.98 -20.68 -10.41
C VAL A 227 -0.62 -20.12 -10.76
N VAL A 228 -0.27 -18.97 -10.19
CA VAL A 228 1.00 -18.26 -10.40
C VAL A 228 1.65 -18.03 -9.04
N PRO A 229 2.46 -18.98 -8.54
CA PRO A 229 3.21 -18.80 -7.29
C PRO A 229 4.22 -17.65 -7.38
N GLY A 230 4.78 -17.23 -6.24
CA GLY A 230 5.81 -16.19 -6.19
C GLY A 230 5.30 -14.77 -5.97
N LEU A 231 6.13 -13.78 -6.27
CA LEU A 231 5.92 -12.35 -5.99
C LEU A 231 4.75 -11.77 -6.78
N VAL A 232 4.65 -12.09 -8.08
CA VAL A 232 3.60 -11.55 -8.96
C VAL A 232 2.21 -11.98 -8.50
N GLY A 233 2.02 -13.29 -8.24
CA GLY A 233 0.75 -13.79 -7.72
C GLY A 233 0.43 -13.23 -6.34
N SER A 234 1.44 -13.08 -5.48
CA SER A 234 1.28 -12.54 -4.13
C SER A 234 0.93 -11.05 -4.14
N ALA A 235 1.45 -10.25 -5.07
CA ALA A 235 1.07 -8.86 -5.25
C ALA A 235 -0.41 -8.72 -5.69
N ALA A 236 -0.88 -9.60 -6.58
CA ALA A 236 -2.29 -9.68 -6.94
C ALA A 236 -3.16 -10.07 -5.73
N ALA A 237 -2.69 -11.02 -4.92
CA ALA A 237 -3.38 -11.40 -3.68
C ALA A 237 -3.43 -10.26 -2.66
N ALA A 238 -2.34 -9.50 -2.45
CA ALA A 238 -2.34 -8.33 -1.58
C ALA A 238 -3.34 -7.25 -2.07
N SER A 239 -3.39 -7.03 -3.39
CA SER A 239 -4.34 -6.09 -4.02
C SER A 239 -5.81 -6.49 -3.83
N SER A 240 -6.10 -7.76 -3.57
CA SER A 240 -7.47 -8.25 -3.35
C SER A 240 -8.15 -7.60 -2.15
N ALA A 241 -7.41 -7.26 -1.09
CA ALA A 241 -7.99 -6.66 0.11
C ALA A 241 -8.65 -5.31 -0.20
N LEU A 242 -8.03 -4.48 -1.05
CA LEU A 242 -8.62 -3.23 -1.51
C LEU A 242 -9.92 -3.48 -2.29
N LEU A 243 -9.92 -4.44 -3.21
CA LEU A 243 -11.12 -4.82 -3.97
C LEU A 243 -12.23 -5.31 -3.05
N LEU A 244 -11.91 -6.12 -2.04
CA LEU A 244 -12.87 -6.65 -1.07
C LEU A 244 -13.42 -5.55 -0.14
N VAL A 245 -12.60 -4.58 0.28
CA VAL A 245 -13.07 -3.39 1.00
C VAL A 245 -14.00 -2.54 0.12
N VAL A 246 -13.68 -2.37 -1.16
CA VAL A 246 -14.55 -1.65 -2.12
C VAL A 246 -15.85 -2.43 -2.37
N ALA A 247 -15.80 -3.75 -2.48
CA ALA A 247 -16.98 -4.59 -2.58
C ALA A 247 -17.87 -4.45 -1.34
N ALA A 248 -17.27 -4.47 -0.15
CA ALA A 248 -17.97 -4.23 1.10
C ALA A 248 -18.56 -2.81 1.17
N ALA A 249 -17.87 -1.79 0.65
CA ALA A 249 -18.40 -0.44 0.52
C ALA A 249 -19.66 -0.37 -0.36
N LEU A 250 -19.64 -1.10 -1.48
CA LEU A 250 -20.78 -1.19 -2.38
C LEU A 250 -21.94 -1.97 -1.73
N ALA A 251 -21.64 -3.00 -0.95
CA ALA A 251 -22.60 -3.81 -0.20
C ALA A 251 -23.01 -3.20 1.17
N GLY A 252 -22.42 -2.08 1.59
CA GLY A 252 -22.43 -1.57 2.96
C GLY A 252 -23.78 -1.59 3.71
N PRO A 253 -24.91 -1.17 3.10
CA PRO A 253 -26.22 -1.26 3.73
C PRO A 253 -26.64 -2.69 4.10
N LEU A 254 -26.32 -3.68 3.28
CA LEU A 254 -26.60 -5.10 3.55
C LEU A 254 -25.70 -5.65 4.65
N LEU A 255 -24.42 -5.28 4.65
CA LEU A 255 -23.48 -5.73 5.68
C LEU A 255 -23.83 -5.15 7.06
N LEU A 256 -24.24 -3.89 7.11
CA LEU A 256 -24.72 -3.24 8.33
C LEU A 256 -26.04 -3.88 8.80
N ALA A 257 -27.00 -4.09 7.90
CA ALA A 257 -28.26 -4.76 8.25
C ALA A 257 -28.00 -6.17 8.79
N TRP A 258 -27.18 -6.96 8.10
CA TRP A 258 -26.79 -8.30 8.51
C TRP A 258 -26.10 -8.31 9.88
N GLY A 259 -25.15 -7.40 10.12
CA GLY A 259 -24.46 -7.29 11.40
C GLY A 259 -25.42 -6.94 12.54
N VAL A 260 -26.32 -5.97 12.33
CA VAL A 260 -27.30 -5.58 13.34
C VAL A 260 -28.33 -6.69 13.58
N GLU A 261 -28.79 -7.41 12.56
CA GLU A 261 -29.68 -8.57 12.70
C GLU A 261 -29.05 -9.70 13.51
N ARG A 262 -27.75 -9.97 13.33
CA ARG A 262 -27.04 -10.99 14.12
C ARG A 262 -26.81 -10.58 15.57
N CYS A 263 -26.66 -9.29 15.83
CA CYS A 263 -26.58 -8.75 17.20
C CYS A 263 -27.95 -8.50 17.84
N ALA A 264 -29.04 -8.45 17.04
CA ALA A 264 -30.39 -8.17 17.53
C ALA A 264 -30.87 -9.12 18.65
N PRO A 265 -30.60 -10.44 18.68
CA PRO A 265 -31.02 -11.29 19.78
C PRO A 265 -30.38 -10.89 21.11
N LEU A 266 -29.10 -10.53 21.10
CA LEU A 266 -28.37 -10.05 22.28
C LEU A 266 -28.91 -8.69 22.75
N LEU A 267 -29.29 -7.82 21.81
CA LEU A 267 -29.79 -6.47 22.09
C LEU A 267 -31.27 -6.46 22.54
N ARG A 268 -32.11 -7.34 21.98
CA ARG A 268 -33.55 -7.44 22.29
C ARG A 268 -33.85 -7.91 23.72
N GLY A 269 -32.92 -8.62 24.36
CA GLY A 269 -33.04 -8.99 25.78
C GLY A 269 -32.83 -7.82 26.75
N THR A 270 -32.35 -6.67 26.28
CA THR A 270 -32.04 -5.53 27.14
C THR A 270 -33.24 -4.57 27.29
N ARG A 271 -33.60 -4.21 28.54
CA ARG A 271 -34.64 -3.21 28.83
C ARG A 271 -34.14 -1.75 28.74
N HIS A 272 -32.87 -1.55 28.38
CA HIS A 272 -32.22 -0.24 28.41
C HIS A 272 -32.59 0.57 27.16
N ALA A 273 -33.35 1.65 27.33
CA ALA A 273 -33.81 2.51 26.24
C ALA A 273 -32.69 2.98 25.27
N PRO A 274 -31.47 3.37 25.74
CA PRO A 274 -30.39 3.78 24.83
C PRO A 274 -29.92 2.68 23.87
N VAL A 275 -29.97 1.42 24.30
CA VAL A 275 -29.54 0.27 23.48
C VAL A 275 -30.53 0.03 22.35
N ARG A 276 -31.83 0.10 22.65
CA ARG A 276 -32.89 0.00 21.64
C ARG A 276 -32.85 1.15 20.64
N LEU A 277 -32.72 2.39 21.13
CA LEU A 277 -32.61 3.57 20.27
C LEU A 277 -31.39 3.50 19.34
N ALA A 278 -30.24 3.05 19.85
CA ALA A 278 -29.06 2.84 19.03
C ALA A 278 -29.29 1.76 17.95
N ALA A 279 -29.88 0.62 18.31
CA ALA A 279 -30.15 -0.47 17.38
C ALA A 279 -31.13 -0.05 16.26
N ASP A 280 -32.23 0.61 16.61
CA ASP A 280 -33.25 1.08 15.67
C ASP A 280 -32.65 2.10 14.68
N ASN A 281 -31.75 2.97 15.15
CA ASN A 281 -31.05 3.94 14.31
C ASN A 281 -30.03 3.31 13.36
N LEU A 282 -29.27 2.31 13.81
CA LEU A 282 -28.32 1.60 12.96
C LEU A 282 -29.03 0.91 11.78
N GLN A 283 -30.25 0.40 12.00
CA GLN A 283 -31.07 -0.19 10.93
C GLN A 283 -31.65 0.87 9.99
N GLY A 284 -32.16 1.99 10.54
CA GLY A 284 -32.80 3.06 9.76
C GLY A 284 -31.85 3.86 8.86
N PHE A 285 -30.56 3.95 9.20
CA PHE A 285 -29.60 4.85 8.53
C PHE A 285 -28.33 4.14 7.98
N SER A 286 -28.47 2.88 7.57
CA SER A 286 -27.34 2.03 7.10
C SER A 286 -26.53 2.61 5.93
N ARG A 287 -27.19 3.32 4.99
CA ARG A 287 -26.51 3.98 3.85
C ARG A 287 -25.55 5.07 4.27
N ARG A 288 -25.89 5.79 5.34
CA ARG A 288 -25.09 6.89 5.86
C ARG A 288 -23.87 6.39 6.62
N LEU A 289 -24.04 5.32 7.38
CA LEU A 289 -22.98 4.65 8.13
C LEU A 289 -21.97 3.98 7.19
N THR A 290 -22.40 3.54 6.00
CA THR A 290 -21.49 3.00 4.98
C THR A 290 -20.36 3.98 4.60
N ALA A 291 -20.64 5.29 4.56
CA ALA A 291 -19.63 6.31 4.24
C ALA A 291 -18.54 6.44 5.32
N VAL A 292 -18.81 5.94 6.52
CA VAL A 292 -17.90 5.96 7.67
C VAL A 292 -17.14 4.63 7.80
N VAL A 293 -17.86 3.52 7.65
CA VAL A 293 -17.32 2.16 7.78
C VAL A 293 -16.18 1.91 6.81
N VAL A 294 -16.28 2.45 5.59
CA VAL A 294 -15.35 2.14 4.49
C VAL A 294 -13.94 2.73 4.71
N PRO A 295 -13.76 4.04 4.97
CA PRO A 295 -12.45 4.56 5.33
C PRO A 295 -11.84 3.89 6.57
N LEU A 296 -12.65 3.60 7.60
CA LEU A 296 -12.16 2.91 8.79
C LEU A 296 -11.71 1.48 8.52
N ALA A 297 -12.46 0.73 7.72
CA ALA A 297 -12.08 -0.61 7.29
C ALA A 297 -10.79 -0.58 6.46
N LEU A 298 -10.60 0.46 5.64
CA LEU A 298 -9.41 0.66 4.83
C LEU A 298 -8.14 0.89 5.68
N VAL A 299 -8.26 1.60 6.82
CA VAL A 299 -7.13 1.76 7.78
C VAL A 299 -6.64 0.39 8.26
N VAL A 300 -7.57 -0.46 8.72
CA VAL A 300 -7.23 -1.80 9.22
C VAL A 300 -6.71 -2.66 8.07
N ALA A 301 -7.38 -2.63 6.92
CA ALA A 301 -7.07 -3.53 5.81
C ALA A 301 -5.72 -3.24 5.15
N VAL A 302 -5.47 -1.97 4.79
CA VAL A 302 -4.23 -1.59 4.10
C VAL A 302 -3.04 -1.80 5.02
N GLY A 303 -3.12 -1.32 6.27
CA GLY A 303 -2.01 -1.47 7.20
C GLY A 303 -1.71 -2.92 7.54
N ALA A 304 -2.72 -3.77 7.78
CA ALA A 304 -2.50 -5.17 8.07
C ALA A 304 -1.96 -5.96 6.87
N VAL A 305 -2.47 -5.70 5.65
CA VAL A 305 -2.01 -6.40 4.44
C VAL A 305 -0.59 -6.01 4.09
N GLN A 306 -0.27 -4.73 4.12
CA GLN A 306 1.07 -4.25 3.77
C GLN A 306 2.12 -4.86 4.72
N THR A 307 2.02 -4.60 6.04
CA THR A 307 3.04 -5.09 6.98
C THR A 307 3.11 -6.61 7.07
N SER A 308 1.99 -7.31 6.87
CA SER A 308 1.98 -8.78 6.86
C SER A 308 2.54 -9.36 5.56
N THR A 309 2.37 -8.68 4.42
CA THR A 309 2.99 -9.06 3.15
C THR A 309 4.50 -8.87 3.23
N ASP A 310 4.96 -7.75 3.78
CA ASP A 310 6.39 -7.49 4.00
C ASP A 310 6.99 -8.57 4.90
N ALA A 311 6.32 -8.88 6.02
CA ALA A 311 6.72 -9.98 6.90
C ALA A 311 6.68 -11.36 6.22
N ALA A 312 5.82 -11.57 5.23
CA ALA A 312 5.78 -12.81 4.45
C ALA A 312 6.94 -12.89 3.44
N VAL A 313 7.24 -11.80 2.74
CA VAL A 313 8.38 -11.67 1.82
C VAL A 313 9.69 -11.86 2.58
N SER A 314 9.93 -11.16 3.69
CA SER A 314 11.14 -11.34 4.50
C SER A 314 11.25 -12.77 5.04
N ARG A 315 10.15 -13.40 5.47
CA ARG A 315 10.19 -14.81 5.91
C ARG A 315 10.51 -15.76 4.75
N ALA A 316 9.96 -15.51 3.56
CA ALA A 316 10.23 -16.31 2.37
C ALA A 316 11.67 -16.15 1.89
N ALA A 317 12.19 -14.92 1.85
CA ALA A 317 13.58 -14.61 1.53
C ALA A 317 14.54 -15.37 2.47
N ARG A 318 14.31 -15.29 3.79
CA ARG A 318 15.09 -16.00 4.81
C ARG A 318 15.03 -17.51 4.63
N ALA A 319 13.84 -18.07 4.44
CA ALA A 319 13.67 -19.51 4.25
C ALA A 319 14.34 -20.01 2.95
N GLN A 320 14.24 -19.24 1.86
CA GLN A 320 14.88 -19.58 0.60
C GLN A 320 16.41 -19.45 0.67
N LEU A 321 16.93 -18.43 1.35
CA LEU A 321 18.36 -18.29 1.61
C LEU A 321 18.90 -19.43 2.47
N ASP A 322 18.24 -19.75 3.58
CA ASP A 322 18.65 -20.85 4.47
C ASP A 322 18.63 -22.21 3.75
N ALA A 323 17.63 -22.45 2.88
CA ALA A 323 17.60 -23.65 2.04
C ALA A 323 18.69 -23.63 0.95
N ALA A 324 19.03 -22.46 0.41
CA ALA A 324 19.98 -22.31 -0.68
C ALA A 324 21.44 -22.41 -0.25
N LEU A 325 21.76 -21.90 0.93
CA LEU A 325 23.13 -21.81 1.42
C LEU A 325 23.52 -23.09 2.16
N GLY A 326 24.50 -23.80 1.62
CA GLY A 326 25.17 -24.90 2.29
C GLY A 326 26.54 -24.49 2.84
N GLY A 327 27.35 -25.50 3.16
CA GLY A 327 28.65 -25.31 3.80
C GLY A 327 28.56 -25.04 5.31
N ASP A 328 29.70 -24.75 5.91
CA ASP A 328 29.84 -24.65 7.37
C ASP A 328 29.92 -23.19 7.82
N LEU A 329 30.48 -22.32 6.97
CA LEU A 329 30.73 -20.91 7.29
C LEU A 329 30.39 -19.99 6.11
N VAL A 330 29.92 -18.79 6.43
CA VAL A 330 29.74 -17.67 5.51
C VAL A 330 30.62 -16.52 6.01
N VAL A 331 31.53 -16.05 5.15
CA VAL A 331 32.41 -14.91 5.44
C VAL A 331 31.87 -13.68 4.70
N THR A 332 31.67 -12.58 5.41
CA THR A 332 31.09 -11.34 4.88
C THR A 332 31.89 -10.11 5.33
N GLY A 333 31.75 -9.00 4.62
CA GLY A 333 32.38 -7.73 4.97
C GLY A 333 31.53 -6.55 4.54
N GLY A 334 31.61 -5.43 5.27
CA GLY A 334 30.79 -4.23 5.00
C GLY A 334 31.05 -3.58 3.64
N GLN A 335 32.21 -3.85 3.01
CA GLN A 335 32.57 -3.42 1.65
C GLN A 335 32.69 -4.60 0.68
N GLY A 336 32.18 -5.77 1.07
CA GLY A 336 32.45 -7.05 0.42
C GLY A 336 33.74 -7.73 0.91
N VAL A 337 33.97 -8.95 0.42
CA VAL A 337 35.15 -9.77 0.70
C VAL A 337 36.21 -9.50 -0.37
N PRO A 338 37.43 -9.05 0.00
CA PRO A 338 38.50 -8.86 -0.98
C PRO A 338 38.85 -10.19 -1.68
N PRO A 339 39.08 -10.19 -3.01
CA PRO A 339 39.44 -11.40 -3.75
C PRO A 339 40.67 -12.11 -3.18
N GLU A 340 41.67 -11.35 -2.75
CA GLU A 340 42.90 -11.85 -2.11
C GLU A 340 42.60 -12.66 -0.83
N VAL A 341 41.63 -12.21 -0.04
CA VAL A 341 41.22 -12.91 1.18
C VAL A 341 40.43 -14.16 0.81
N ALA A 342 39.53 -14.08 -0.17
CA ALA A 342 38.77 -15.22 -0.65
C ALA A 342 39.68 -16.34 -1.17
N ASP A 343 40.66 -16.01 -2.01
CA ASP A 343 41.65 -16.96 -2.53
C ASP A 343 42.51 -17.55 -1.41
N SER A 344 42.90 -16.73 -0.42
CA SER A 344 43.68 -17.21 0.72
C SER A 344 42.90 -18.18 1.62
N VAL A 345 41.59 -17.98 1.77
CA VAL A 345 40.71 -18.89 2.51
C VAL A 345 40.48 -20.18 1.74
N ALA A 346 40.27 -20.08 0.42
CA ALA A 346 40.13 -21.23 -0.48
C ALA A 346 41.38 -22.14 -0.47
N GLY A 347 42.57 -21.55 -0.32
CA GLY A 347 43.84 -22.28 -0.28
C GLY A 347 44.20 -22.93 1.07
N LEU A 348 43.39 -22.77 2.13
CA LEU A 348 43.69 -23.33 3.44
C LEU A 348 43.58 -24.87 3.46
N PRO A 349 44.56 -25.60 4.01
CA PRO A 349 44.47 -27.05 4.15
C PRO A 349 43.29 -27.48 5.03
N GLY A 350 42.38 -28.29 4.47
CA GLY A 350 41.15 -28.76 5.11
C GLY A 350 39.88 -27.96 4.74
N VAL A 351 39.99 -26.96 3.85
CA VAL A 351 38.83 -26.39 3.16
C VAL A 351 38.49 -27.28 1.97
N ARG A 352 37.32 -27.93 2.03
CA ARG A 352 36.87 -28.90 1.03
C ARG A 352 36.38 -28.23 -0.24
N ALA A 353 35.67 -27.12 -0.07
CA ALA A 353 35.17 -26.30 -1.15
C ALA A 353 34.94 -24.87 -0.65
N SER A 354 35.11 -23.90 -1.53
CA SER A 354 34.76 -22.50 -1.29
C SER A 354 34.06 -21.94 -2.52
N ALA A 355 33.03 -21.13 -2.31
CA ALA A 355 32.27 -20.50 -3.38
C ALA A 355 32.04 -19.02 -3.07
N PRO A 356 32.69 -18.09 -3.81
CA PRO A 356 32.40 -16.68 -3.67
C PRO A 356 31.04 -16.37 -4.32
N MET A 357 30.16 -15.74 -3.55
CA MET A 357 28.93 -15.15 -4.03
C MET A 357 29.20 -13.70 -4.38
N ALA A 358 29.47 -13.44 -5.65
CA ALA A 358 29.65 -12.10 -6.15
C ALA A 358 28.37 -11.55 -6.78
N THR A 359 28.26 -10.23 -6.86
CA THR A 359 27.20 -9.53 -7.58
C THR A 359 27.80 -8.58 -8.60
N SER A 360 27.05 -8.35 -9.68
CA SER A 360 27.35 -7.37 -10.72
C SER A 360 26.06 -6.66 -11.09
N VAL A 361 26.15 -5.38 -11.43
CA VAL A 361 24.98 -4.62 -11.87
C VAL A 361 24.78 -4.83 -13.37
N ALA A 362 23.58 -5.25 -13.74
CA ALA A 362 23.16 -5.37 -15.13
C ALA A 362 21.89 -4.57 -15.38
N GLU A 363 21.53 -4.43 -16.65
CA GLU A 363 20.16 -4.15 -17.01
C GLU A 363 19.60 -5.29 -17.86
N VAL A 364 18.34 -5.59 -17.63
CA VAL A 364 17.60 -6.60 -18.39
C VAL A 364 16.48 -5.90 -19.14
N ARG A 365 16.30 -6.28 -20.41
CA ARG A 365 15.19 -5.77 -21.20
C ARG A 365 13.92 -6.56 -20.86
N THR A 366 12.88 -5.87 -20.39
CA THR A 366 11.61 -6.48 -19.94
C THR A 366 10.48 -6.36 -20.97
N ASP A 367 10.55 -5.41 -21.89
CA ASP A 367 9.55 -5.22 -22.96
C ASP A 367 10.21 -5.05 -24.34
N GLU A 368 9.54 -5.51 -25.39
CA GLU A 368 10.01 -5.37 -26.77
C GLU A 368 9.75 -3.96 -27.33
N ASP A 369 8.67 -3.31 -26.87
CA ASP A 369 8.30 -1.96 -27.29
C ASP A 369 9.14 -0.91 -26.53
N ASP A 370 10.08 -0.26 -27.23
CA ASP A 370 10.95 0.79 -26.67
C ASP A 370 10.17 2.11 -26.50
N LEU A 371 9.31 2.14 -25.48
CA LEU A 371 8.64 3.36 -25.00
C LEU A 371 9.64 4.22 -24.20
N GLY A 372 10.68 4.72 -24.89
CA GLY A 372 11.58 5.74 -24.36
C GLY A 372 12.55 5.28 -23.28
N GLY A 373 13.14 4.08 -23.42
CA GLY A 373 14.14 3.56 -22.48
C GLY A 373 13.58 2.95 -21.19
N LEU A 374 12.24 2.92 -21.03
CA LEU A 374 11.55 2.22 -19.95
C LEU A 374 11.58 0.69 -20.08
N SER A 375 12.10 0.17 -21.20
CA SER A 375 12.24 -1.27 -21.43
C SER A 375 13.42 -1.90 -20.68
N TRP A 376 14.35 -1.10 -20.14
CA TRP A 376 15.55 -1.60 -19.46
C TRP A 376 15.44 -1.42 -17.96
N GLU A 377 15.47 -2.53 -17.24
CA GLU A 377 15.41 -2.54 -15.78
C GLU A 377 16.81 -2.78 -15.20
N THR A 378 17.27 -1.88 -14.32
CA THR A 378 18.54 -2.09 -13.60
C THR A 378 18.34 -3.12 -12.50
N VAL A 379 19.11 -4.21 -12.58
CA VAL A 379 19.03 -5.34 -11.65
C VAL A 379 20.41 -5.70 -11.10
N SER A 380 20.43 -6.29 -9.90
CA SER A 380 21.62 -6.97 -9.38
C SER A 380 21.61 -8.41 -9.87
N VAL A 381 22.69 -8.83 -10.50
CA VAL A 381 22.87 -10.19 -11.02
C VAL A 381 23.90 -10.90 -10.16
N ARG A 382 23.57 -12.09 -9.67
CA ARG A 382 24.51 -12.87 -8.88
C ARG A 382 25.45 -13.65 -9.80
N VAL A 383 26.74 -13.55 -9.51
CA VAL A 383 27.81 -14.19 -10.26
C VAL A 383 28.23 -15.46 -9.51
N LEU A 384 28.17 -16.58 -10.21
CA LEU A 384 28.53 -17.90 -9.69
C LEU A 384 29.77 -18.45 -10.39
N ASP A 385 30.53 -19.23 -9.64
CA ASP A 385 31.57 -20.06 -10.23
C ASP A 385 30.98 -21.33 -10.85
N PRO A 386 31.37 -21.70 -12.08
CA PRO A 386 30.80 -22.86 -12.76
C PRO A 386 31.10 -24.21 -12.08
N GLY A 387 32.03 -24.22 -11.12
CA GLY A 387 32.40 -25.39 -10.32
C GLY A 387 31.81 -25.39 -8.91
N THR A 388 30.95 -24.42 -8.55
CA THR A 388 30.32 -24.37 -7.22
C THR A 388 29.47 -25.62 -7.00
N PRO A 389 29.78 -26.46 -5.99
CA PRO A 389 28.98 -27.64 -5.68
C PRO A 389 27.58 -27.25 -5.20
N ALA A 390 26.58 -28.05 -5.56
CA ALA A 390 25.21 -27.88 -5.03
C ALA A 390 25.15 -28.01 -3.49
N THR A 391 26.13 -28.66 -2.86
CA THR A 391 26.27 -28.73 -1.40
C THR A 391 26.70 -27.42 -0.76
N LEU A 392 27.21 -26.46 -1.54
CA LEU A 392 27.53 -25.10 -1.09
C LEU A 392 26.43 -24.11 -1.47
N LEU A 393 25.90 -24.21 -2.70
CA LEU A 393 24.84 -23.33 -3.15
C LEU A 393 23.87 -24.09 -4.05
N ASP A 394 22.63 -24.24 -3.57
CA ASP A 394 21.53 -24.83 -4.33
C ASP A 394 20.47 -23.76 -4.60
N PRO A 395 20.33 -23.26 -5.84
CA PRO A 395 19.25 -22.33 -6.17
C PRO A 395 17.88 -23.00 -6.38
N GLY A 396 17.79 -24.34 -6.32
CA GLY A 396 16.56 -25.07 -6.57
C GLY A 396 16.16 -25.03 -8.04
N VAL A 397 17.01 -25.55 -8.92
CA VAL A 397 16.77 -25.59 -10.38
C VAL A 397 15.52 -26.43 -10.67
N THR A 398 14.54 -25.83 -11.35
CA THR A 398 13.28 -26.48 -11.75
C THR A 398 13.33 -26.96 -13.20
N ALA A 399 14.03 -26.25 -14.07
CA ALA A 399 14.21 -26.59 -15.47
C ALA A 399 15.62 -26.22 -15.96
N GLY A 400 16.18 -27.01 -16.88
CA GLY A 400 17.50 -26.77 -17.46
C GLY A 400 18.68 -27.20 -16.57
N SER A 401 19.84 -26.56 -16.73
CA SER A 401 21.05 -26.88 -15.97
C SER A 401 21.98 -25.68 -15.82
N LEU A 402 22.57 -25.52 -14.64
CA LEU A 402 23.56 -24.47 -14.36
C LEU A 402 24.94 -24.75 -14.96
N ALA A 403 25.21 -25.97 -15.44
CA ALA A 403 26.53 -26.33 -15.98
C ALA A 403 26.95 -25.43 -17.17
N ALA A 404 25.97 -24.96 -17.94
CA ALA A 404 26.19 -24.07 -19.08
C ALA A 404 26.57 -22.64 -18.68
N LEU A 405 26.41 -22.24 -17.40
CA LEU A 405 26.89 -20.95 -16.87
C LEU A 405 28.41 -20.79 -16.97
N SER A 406 29.16 -21.87 -17.21
CA SER A 406 30.57 -21.81 -17.57
C SER A 406 30.86 -20.95 -18.82
N ARG A 407 29.91 -20.87 -19.75
CA ARG A 407 30.04 -20.13 -21.01
C ARG A 407 29.57 -18.69 -20.85
N ALA A 408 30.34 -17.75 -21.41
CA ALA A 408 29.93 -16.36 -21.47
C ALA A 408 28.63 -16.20 -22.30
N GLY A 409 27.78 -15.24 -21.92
CA GLY A 409 26.50 -15.00 -22.61
C GLY A 409 25.40 -16.00 -22.24
N THR A 410 25.50 -16.64 -21.08
CA THR A 410 24.45 -17.49 -20.51
C THR A 410 23.95 -16.94 -19.19
N VAL A 411 22.67 -17.17 -18.89
CA VAL A 411 21.99 -16.70 -17.69
C VAL A 411 21.01 -17.77 -17.18
N ALA A 412 20.86 -17.88 -15.86
CA ALA A 412 19.77 -18.60 -15.24
C ALA A 412 18.82 -17.59 -14.58
N VAL A 413 17.52 -17.83 -14.71
CA VAL A 413 16.46 -16.88 -14.34
C VAL A 413 15.60 -17.48 -13.24
N SER A 414 15.17 -16.70 -12.26
CA SER A 414 14.25 -17.18 -11.23
C SER A 414 12.86 -17.45 -11.81
N THR A 415 12.05 -18.27 -11.15
CA THR A 415 10.64 -18.49 -11.54
C THR A 415 9.88 -17.15 -11.63
N ASP A 416 10.12 -16.22 -10.69
CA ASP A 416 9.53 -14.89 -10.67
C ASP A 416 9.95 -14.05 -11.90
N SER A 417 11.25 -13.96 -12.18
CA SER A 417 11.76 -13.16 -13.30
C SER A 417 11.45 -13.79 -14.67
N ALA A 418 11.30 -15.11 -14.74
CA ALA A 418 10.84 -15.80 -15.94
C ALA A 418 9.38 -15.48 -16.27
N LEU A 419 8.53 -15.29 -15.26
CA LEU A 419 7.14 -14.84 -15.44
C LEU A 419 7.07 -13.37 -15.87
N GLU A 420 7.94 -12.51 -15.33
CA GLU A 420 7.98 -11.09 -15.68
C GLU A 420 8.46 -10.85 -17.11
N THR A 421 9.51 -11.56 -17.53
CA THR A 421 10.12 -11.40 -18.86
C THR A 421 9.51 -12.31 -19.92
N GLY A 422 8.74 -13.32 -19.51
CA GLY A 422 8.23 -14.38 -20.38
C GLY A 422 9.30 -15.35 -20.88
N ALA A 423 10.55 -15.26 -20.39
CA ALA A 423 11.67 -16.03 -20.89
C ALA A 423 11.73 -17.44 -20.26
N GLY A 424 11.72 -18.47 -21.11
CA GLY A 424 11.93 -19.86 -20.74
C GLY A 424 13.34 -20.37 -21.05
N VAL A 425 13.62 -21.62 -20.67
CA VAL A 425 14.90 -22.27 -21.02
C VAL A 425 15.06 -22.37 -22.54
N GLY A 426 16.17 -21.85 -23.05
CA GLY A 426 16.49 -21.82 -24.48
C GLY A 426 16.25 -20.46 -25.13
N ASP A 427 15.43 -19.61 -24.51
CA ASP A 427 15.16 -18.26 -25.01
C ASP A 427 16.36 -17.33 -24.77
N GLU A 428 16.33 -16.17 -25.44
CA GLU A 428 17.37 -15.16 -25.35
C GLU A 428 16.83 -13.89 -24.66
N LEU A 429 17.52 -13.48 -23.60
CA LEU A 429 17.26 -12.26 -22.85
C LEU A 429 18.28 -11.19 -23.25
N MET A 430 17.80 -10.03 -23.67
CA MET A 430 18.70 -8.91 -23.93
C MET A 430 19.18 -8.32 -22.61
N MET A 431 20.48 -8.42 -22.36
CA MET A 431 21.13 -7.90 -21.16
C MET A 431 22.15 -6.83 -21.54
N ARG A 432 22.34 -5.87 -20.64
CA ARG A 432 23.42 -4.89 -20.71
C ARG A 432 24.29 -5.03 -19.48
N LEU A 433 25.58 -5.25 -19.69
CA LEU A 433 26.57 -5.40 -18.61
C LEU A 433 27.79 -4.55 -18.98
N GLY A 434 28.24 -3.69 -18.06
CA GLY A 434 29.30 -2.72 -18.38
C GLY A 434 28.87 -1.67 -19.41
N GLN A 435 29.44 -1.67 -20.62
CA GLN A 435 29.02 -0.76 -21.71
C GLN A 435 28.40 -1.52 -22.90
N GLU A 436 28.32 -2.84 -22.81
CA GLU A 436 27.97 -3.70 -23.94
C GLU A 436 26.60 -4.34 -23.76
N ARG A 437 25.84 -4.42 -24.85
CA ARG A 437 24.56 -5.13 -24.92
C ARG A 437 24.80 -6.48 -25.57
N PHE A 438 24.24 -7.54 -25.01
CA PHE A 438 24.33 -8.89 -25.56
C PHE A 438 23.05 -9.67 -25.32
N ALA A 439 22.81 -10.66 -26.17
CA ALA A 439 21.76 -11.65 -25.97
C ALA A 439 22.30 -12.76 -25.05
N ALA A 440 21.73 -12.88 -23.86
CA ALA A 440 22.04 -13.92 -22.90
C ALA A 440 21.07 -15.09 -23.08
N ARG A 441 21.58 -16.29 -23.34
CA ARG A 441 20.73 -17.48 -23.44
C ARG A 441 20.33 -17.97 -22.06
N VAL A 442 19.04 -18.20 -21.85
CA VAL A 442 18.51 -18.81 -20.63
C VAL A 442 18.86 -20.30 -20.60
N VAL A 443 19.66 -20.71 -19.64
CA VAL A 443 20.12 -22.11 -19.52
C VAL A 443 19.42 -22.88 -18.40
N ALA A 444 18.83 -22.18 -17.44
CA ALA A 444 18.09 -22.77 -16.33
C ALA A 444 17.05 -21.80 -15.75
N VAL A 445 15.99 -22.38 -15.17
CA VAL A 445 15.01 -21.70 -14.32
C VAL A 445 15.11 -22.26 -12.90
N TYR A 446 15.03 -21.42 -11.87
CA TYR A 446 15.19 -21.83 -10.46
C TYR A 446 14.20 -21.14 -9.52
N ASP A 447 13.88 -21.78 -8.39
CA ASP A 447 12.74 -21.37 -7.55
C ASP A 447 13.11 -20.46 -6.37
N ARG A 448 14.39 -20.42 -5.96
CA ARG A 448 14.85 -19.63 -4.80
C ARG A 448 15.20 -18.18 -5.14
N GLY A 449 14.38 -17.55 -5.99
CA GLY A 449 14.59 -16.21 -6.54
C GLY A 449 14.46 -15.07 -5.52
N VAL A 450 13.54 -15.19 -4.57
CA VAL A 450 13.34 -14.17 -3.52
C VAL A 450 14.57 -14.08 -2.62
N GLY A 451 15.21 -15.23 -2.34
CA GLY A 451 16.43 -15.28 -1.54
C GLY A 451 17.71 -14.94 -2.32
N LEU A 452 17.89 -15.50 -3.53
CA LEU A 452 19.16 -15.39 -4.26
C LEU A 452 19.23 -14.21 -5.26
N GLY A 453 18.10 -13.58 -5.57
CA GLY A 453 17.95 -12.58 -6.63
C GLY A 453 17.25 -13.16 -7.87
N GLY A 454 16.94 -12.30 -8.85
CA GLY A 454 16.20 -12.72 -10.07
C GLY A 454 17.06 -13.42 -11.13
N TYR A 455 18.38 -13.20 -11.13
CA TYR A 455 19.28 -13.61 -12.22
C TYR A 455 20.62 -14.13 -11.70
N LEU A 456 21.07 -15.27 -12.24
CA LEU A 456 22.39 -15.86 -11.99
C LEU A 456 23.19 -15.94 -13.29
N ILE A 457 24.45 -15.52 -13.26
CA ILE A 457 25.39 -15.63 -14.40
C ILE A 457 26.69 -16.29 -13.94
N GLY A 458 27.44 -16.89 -14.87
CA GLY A 458 28.77 -17.39 -14.55
C GLY A 458 29.84 -16.30 -14.55
N ARG A 459 30.95 -16.52 -13.82
CA ARG A 459 32.12 -15.60 -13.76
C ARG A 459 32.68 -15.21 -15.14
N SER A 460 32.52 -16.05 -16.17
CA SER A 460 32.97 -15.76 -17.54
C SER A 460 32.19 -14.63 -18.21
N THR A 461 30.90 -14.42 -17.87
CA THR A 461 30.07 -13.38 -18.49
C THR A 461 30.50 -11.96 -18.07
N PRO A 462 30.65 -11.62 -16.77
CA PRO A 462 31.20 -10.32 -16.36
C PRO A 462 32.62 -10.09 -16.87
N ALA A 463 33.47 -11.12 -16.86
CA ALA A 463 34.83 -11.02 -17.35
C ALA A 463 34.90 -10.68 -18.85
N ALA A 464 34.05 -11.30 -19.67
CA ALA A 464 33.98 -11.03 -21.11
C ALA A 464 33.59 -9.57 -21.42
N HIS A 465 32.68 -8.99 -20.61
CA HIS A 465 32.17 -7.64 -20.80
C HIS A 465 32.87 -6.58 -19.93
N ARG A 466 33.98 -6.95 -19.27
CA ARG A 466 34.75 -6.10 -18.34
C ARG A 466 33.88 -5.42 -17.27
N ALA A 467 32.86 -6.11 -16.81
CA ALA A 467 31.93 -5.60 -15.80
C ALA A 467 32.50 -5.79 -14.38
N PRO A 468 32.38 -4.79 -13.50
CA PRO A 468 32.84 -4.92 -12.12
C PRO A 468 32.01 -5.96 -11.37
N THR A 469 32.68 -6.68 -10.47
CA THR A 469 32.05 -7.68 -9.60
C THR A 469 32.49 -7.45 -8.16
N THR A 470 31.56 -7.51 -7.22
CA THR A 470 31.82 -7.40 -5.78
C THR A 470 31.48 -8.71 -5.10
N ILE A 471 32.39 -9.31 -4.34
CA ILE A 471 32.11 -10.52 -3.56
C ILE A 471 31.36 -10.08 -2.30
N GLU A 472 30.07 -10.38 -2.19
CA GLU A 472 29.25 -10.02 -1.02
C GLU A 472 29.49 -10.99 0.13
N ALA A 473 29.60 -12.27 -0.20
CA ALA A 473 29.79 -13.35 0.75
C ALA A 473 30.70 -14.44 0.16
N LEU A 474 31.45 -15.12 1.02
CA LEU A 474 32.21 -16.31 0.68
C LEU A 474 31.67 -17.50 1.47
N LEU A 475 31.13 -18.49 0.75
CA LEU A 475 30.67 -19.74 1.34
C LEU A 475 31.86 -20.69 1.47
N VAL A 476 32.01 -21.33 2.63
CA VAL A 476 33.14 -22.20 2.93
C VAL A 476 32.63 -23.51 3.54
N ALA A 477 33.05 -24.62 2.93
CA ALA A 477 32.92 -25.95 3.48
C ALA A 477 34.26 -26.38 4.10
N ALA A 478 34.26 -26.61 5.40
CA ALA A 478 35.43 -26.97 6.19
C ALA A 478 35.32 -28.43 6.68
N ASP A 479 36.44 -29.16 6.72
CA ASP A 479 36.44 -30.57 7.13
C ASP A 479 36.27 -30.78 8.63
N ASP A 480 36.71 -29.83 9.45
CA ASP A 480 36.64 -29.93 10.91
C ASP A 480 36.53 -28.55 11.60
N PRO A 481 36.17 -28.52 12.90
CA PRO A 481 36.09 -27.29 13.68
C PRO A 481 37.42 -26.50 13.79
N GLY A 482 38.56 -27.17 13.68
CA GLY A 482 39.89 -26.54 13.70
C GLY A 482 40.21 -25.80 12.39
N VAL A 483 39.78 -26.31 11.24
CA VAL A 483 39.78 -25.56 9.97
C VAL A 483 38.87 -24.33 10.11
N SER A 484 37.68 -24.51 10.69
CA SER A 484 36.74 -23.41 10.89
C SER A 484 37.32 -22.28 11.75
N ALA A 485 38.10 -22.62 12.79
CA ALA A 485 38.83 -21.63 13.60
C ALA A 485 39.86 -20.87 12.76
N ARG A 486 40.65 -21.56 11.94
CA ARG A 486 41.64 -20.92 11.04
C ARG A 486 41.00 -19.98 10.02
N VAL A 487 39.83 -20.34 9.48
CA VAL A 487 39.06 -19.46 8.59
C VAL A 487 38.60 -18.21 9.35
N ARG A 488 38.08 -18.35 10.57
CA ARG A 488 37.69 -17.21 11.43
C ARG A 488 38.87 -16.29 11.74
N ASP A 489 40.03 -16.83 12.10
CA ASP A 489 41.22 -16.04 12.39
C ASP A 489 41.68 -15.25 11.15
N ARG A 490 41.67 -15.89 9.98
CA ARG A 490 42.07 -15.27 8.71
C ARG A 490 41.11 -14.17 8.26
N ALA A 491 39.81 -14.39 8.46
CA ALA A 491 38.76 -13.42 8.17
C ALA A 491 38.80 -12.24 9.16
N ALA A 492 38.97 -12.50 10.46
CA ALA A 492 39.09 -11.49 11.49
C ALA A 492 40.30 -10.58 11.27
N ALA A 493 41.45 -11.14 10.82
CA ALA A 493 42.63 -10.36 10.44
C ALA A 493 42.37 -9.38 9.29
N ALA A 494 41.35 -9.64 8.46
CA ALA A 494 40.91 -8.77 7.38
C ALA A 494 39.69 -7.89 7.76
N GLY A 495 39.25 -7.91 9.03
CA GLY A 495 38.07 -7.18 9.50
C GLY A 495 36.74 -7.74 8.97
N LEU A 496 36.71 -9.01 8.55
CA LEU A 496 35.52 -9.69 8.04
C LEU A 496 34.78 -10.42 9.15
N SER A 497 33.46 -10.48 9.05
CA SER A 497 32.59 -11.27 9.92
C SER A 497 32.45 -12.69 9.38
N VAL A 498 32.42 -13.67 10.28
CA VAL A 498 32.19 -15.08 9.94
C VAL A 498 30.98 -15.58 10.72
N THR A 499 29.97 -16.02 10.00
CA THR A 499 28.72 -16.54 10.55
C THR A 499 28.42 -17.92 9.95
N THR A 500 27.38 -18.59 10.44
CA THR A 500 26.86 -19.81 9.82
C THR A 500 25.85 -19.45 8.73
N PRO A 501 25.56 -20.34 7.76
CA PRO A 501 24.53 -20.08 6.74
C PRO A 501 23.19 -19.62 7.31
N GLY A 502 22.68 -20.29 8.35
CA GLY A 502 21.41 -19.90 8.99
C GLY A 502 21.48 -18.58 9.76
N ALA A 503 22.63 -18.24 10.35
CA ALA A 503 22.83 -16.93 10.98
C ALA A 503 22.90 -15.82 9.91
N TYR A 504 23.60 -16.06 8.81
CA TYR A 504 23.64 -15.14 7.67
C TYR A 504 22.26 -14.94 7.03
N ALA A 505 21.48 -16.01 6.85
CA ALA A 505 20.10 -15.91 6.37
C ALA A 505 19.22 -15.08 7.34
N GLY A 506 19.43 -15.22 8.64
CA GLY A 506 18.77 -14.40 9.66
C GLY A 506 19.19 -12.92 9.65
N GLU A 507 20.48 -12.64 9.47
CA GLU A 507 21.07 -11.29 9.42
C GLU A 507 20.81 -10.56 8.09
N ALA A 508 20.71 -11.28 6.96
CA ALA A 508 20.28 -10.69 5.69
C ALA A 508 18.91 -10.00 5.82
N GLY A 509 18.07 -10.50 6.72
CA GLY A 509 16.78 -9.90 7.05
C GLY A 509 16.82 -8.70 8.02
N SER A 510 17.97 -8.29 8.57
CA SER A 510 18.09 -7.10 9.43
C SER A 510 18.67 -5.89 8.69
N ALA A 511 19.38 -6.08 7.58
CA ALA A 511 19.68 -4.99 6.63
C ALA A 511 18.39 -4.40 6.01
N GLU A 512 17.33 -5.20 5.92
CA GLU A 512 15.97 -4.76 5.55
C GLU A 512 15.34 -3.79 6.58
N ASP A 513 15.86 -3.70 7.81
CA ASP A 513 15.27 -2.87 8.87
C ASP A 513 15.23 -1.37 8.50
N ALA A 514 16.17 -0.89 7.68
CA ALA A 514 16.21 0.51 7.26
C ALA A 514 15.17 0.82 6.17
N SER A 515 15.00 -0.07 5.17
CA SER A 515 13.93 0.02 4.17
C SER A 515 12.55 -0.11 4.81
N GLN A 516 12.41 -0.98 5.81
CA GLN A 516 11.16 -1.15 6.56
C GLN A 516 10.75 0.12 7.31
N ARG A 517 11.69 0.94 7.80
CA ARG A 517 11.38 2.23 8.42
C ARG A 517 10.78 3.21 7.41
N LEU A 518 11.32 3.27 6.19
CA LEU A 518 10.79 4.12 5.12
C LEU A 518 9.34 3.72 4.81
N GLU A 519 9.10 2.44 4.58
CA GLU A 519 7.77 1.89 4.31
C GLU A 519 6.79 2.16 5.46
N THR A 520 7.25 2.00 6.71
CA THR A 520 6.45 2.30 7.90
C THR A 520 6.04 3.77 7.96
N VAL A 521 6.93 4.71 7.62
CA VAL A 521 6.59 6.15 7.60
C VAL A 521 5.59 6.47 6.48
N LEU A 522 5.78 5.90 5.29
CA LEU A 522 4.84 6.06 4.17
C LEU A 522 3.46 5.50 4.53
N LEU A 523 3.42 4.30 5.12
CA LEU A 523 2.20 3.69 5.61
C LEU A 523 1.54 4.56 6.69
N LEU A 524 2.29 5.07 7.67
CA LEU A 524 1.77 5.97 8.70
C LEU A 524 1.13 7.21 8.09
N MET A 525 1.78 7.83 7.10
CA MET A 525 1.24 8.96 6.34
C MET A 525 -0.10 8.63 5.68
N LEU A 526 -0.19 7.47 5.01
CA LEU A 526 -1.41 6.98 4.40
C LEU A 526 -2.51 6.76 5.43
N LEU A 527 -2.20 6.10 6.55
CA LEU A 527 -3.14 5.82 7.62
C LEU A 527 -3.64 7.10 8.28
N VAL A 528 -2.79 8.10 8.50
CA VAL A 528 -3.18 9.43 9.01
C VAL A 528 -4.13 10.12 8.04
N PHE A 529 -3.85 10.08 6.74
CA PHE A 529 -4.74 10.63 5.72
C PHE A 529 -6.13 9.95 5.76
N VAL A 530 -6.17 8.62 5.80
CA VAL A 530 -7.44 7.87 5.86
C VAL A 530 -8.18 8.13 7.18
N ALA A 531 -7.48 8.15 8.30
CA ALA A 531 -8.03 8.43 9.61
C ALA A 531 -8.67 9.84 9.68
N LEU A 532 -8.04 10.84 9.07
CA LEU A 532 -8.60 12.19 8.97
C LEU A 532 -9.84 12.23 8.10
N GLY A 533 -9.84 11.52 6.96
CA GLY A 533 -11.03 11.34 6.12
C GLY A 533 -12.18 10.66 6.87
N ALA A 534 -11.88 9.61 7.64
CA ALA A 534 -12.84 8.92 8.50
C ALA A 534 -13.38 9.85 9.59
N THR A 535 -12.51 10.64 10.23
CA THR A 535 -12.86 11.61 11.27
C THR A 535 -13.81 12.67 10.72
N ASP A 536 -13.52 13.23 9.55
CA ASP A 536 -14.42 14.17 8.88
C ASP A 536 -15.80 13.54 8.64
N ALA A 537 -15.82 12.31 8.11
CA ALA A 537 -17.07 11.58 7.90
C ALA A 537 -17.85 11.34 9.21
N LEU A 538 -17.17 10.93 10.29
CA LEU A 538 -17.74 10.70 11.62
C LEU A 538 -18.32 11.99 12.22
N VAL A 539 -17.58 13.09 12.16
CA VAL A 539 -18.03 14.39 12.66
C VAL A 539 -19.21 14.90 11.84
N LEU A 540 -19.12 14.82 10.51
CA LEU A 540 -20.17 15.31 9.62
C LEU A 540 -21.47 14.52 9.76
N THR A 541 -21.37 13.20 9.97
CA THR A 541 -22.53 12.34 10.25
C THR A 541 -23.07 12.54 11.66
N THR A 542 -22.24 12.80 12.66
CA THR A 542 -22.77 13.05 14.01
C THR A 542 -23.49 14.40 14.10
N VAL A 543 -22.86 15.47 13.62
CA VAL A 543 -23.43 16.84 13.67
C VAL A 543 -24.69 16.97 12.81
N GLY A 544 -24.79 16.23 11.71
CA GLY A 544 -25.98 16.25 10.84
C GLY A 544 -27.27 15.76 11.53
N ARG A 545 -27.17 15.14 12.71
CA ARG A 545 -28.32 14.57 13.46
C ARG A 545 -28.98 15.55 14.41
N ARG A 546 -28.63 16.83 14.34
CA ARG A 546 -29.13 17.84 15.28
C ARG A 546 -30.66 17.88 15.38
N ARG A 547 -31.38 17.76 14.25
CA ARG A 547 -32.85 17.76 14.22
C ARG A 547 -33.45 16.51 14.87
N GLU A 548 -32.86 15.34 14.61
CA GLU A 548 -33.25 14.04 15.19
C GLU A 548 -33.05 14.03 16.72
N LEU A 549 -31.86 14.42 17.19
CA LEU A 549 -31.54 14.49 18.62
C LEU A 549 -32.43 15.50 19.35
N ALA A 550 -32.79 16.60 18.69
CA ALA A 550 -33.75 17.57 19.22
C ALA A 550 -35.16 17.00 19.34
N LEU A 551 -35.61 16.23 18.34
CA LEU A 551 -36.90 15.55 18.41
C LEU A 551 -36.91 14.56 19.59
N LEU A 552 -35.90 13.68 19.68
CA LEU A 552 -35.79 12.69 20.76
C LEU A 552 -35.79 13.34 22.14
N HIS A 553 -35.05 14.44 22.30
CA HIS A 553 -35.04 15.20 23.55
C HIS A 553 -36.40 15.78 23.89
N ARG A 554 -37.08 16.40 22.92
CA ARG A 554 -38.44 16.96 23.10
C ARG A 554 -39.48 15.88 23.40
N THR A 555 -39.30 14.66 22.91
CA THR A 555 -40.16 13.51 23.22
C THR A 555 -39.82 12.82 24.54
N GLY A 556 -38.84 13.31 25.30
CA GLY A 556 -38.54 12.86 26.67
C GLY A 556 -37.18 12.17 26.87
N ALA A 557 -36.33 12.05 25.84
CA ALA A 557 -34.99 11.49 26.02
C ALA A 557 -34.09 12.43 26.83
N THR A 558 -33.47 11.92 27.88
CA THR A 558 -32.53 12.71 28.71
C THR A 558 -31.19 12.93 27.98
N PRO A 559 -30.46 14.01 28.29
CA PRO A 559 -29.14 14.26 27.69
C PRO A 559 -28.15 13.11 27.92
N ARG A 560 -28.22 12.46 29.09
CA ARG A 560 -27.40 11.27 29.40
C ARG A 560 -27.76 10.08 28.49
N GLN A 561 -29.04 9.82 28.26
CA GLN A 561 -29.47 8.74 27.35
C GLN A 561 -28.99 8.99 25.92
N LEU A 562 -29.03 10.24 25.43
CA LEU A 562 -28.55 10.60 24.10
C LEU A 562 -27.02 10.44 23.96
N VAL A 563 -26.25 10.76 25.01
CA VAL A 563 -24.79 10.54 25.00
C VAL A 563 -24.46 9.05 24.99
N VAL A 564 -25.10 8.25 25.86
CA VAL A 564 -24.90 6.79 25.90
C VAL A 564 -25.27 6.14 24.56
N MET A 565 -26.39 6.55 23.98
CA MET A 565 -26.81 6.12 22.64
C MET A 565 -25.75 6.43 21.58
N THR A 566 -25.19 7.65 21.58
CA THR A 566 -24.13 8.03 20.63
C THR A 566 -22.86 7.18 20.81
N VAL A 567 -22.50 6.85 22.05
CA VAL A 567 -21.36 5.97 22.34
C VAL A 567 -21.61 4.57 21.79
N LEU A 568 -22.80 4.00 22.00
CA LEU A 568 -23.15 2.67 21.50
C LEU A 568 -23.17 2.60 19.98
N GLU A 569 -23.71 3.63 19.31
CA GLU A 569 -23.68 3.73 17.85
C GLU A 569 -22.26 3.84 17.32
N ALA A 570 -21.39 4.61 17.98
CA ALA A 570 -19.98 4.72 17.62
C ALA A 570 -19.25 3.38 17.79
N LEU A 571 -19.47 2.66 18.90
CA LEU A 571 -18.91 1.33 19.12
C LEU A 571 -19.37 0.34 18.05
N ALA A 572 -20.66 0.30 17.73
CA ALA A 572 -21.20 -0.59 16.71
C ALA A 572 -20.65 -0.27 15.31
N THR A 573 -20.53 1.02 14.98
CA THR A 573 -19.96 1.47 13.70
C THR A 573 -18.49 1.09 13.59
N GLY A 574 -17.71 1.32 14.65
CA GLY A 574 -16.29 0.97 14.70
C GLY A 574 -16.06 -0.54 14.65
N ALA A 575 -16.86 -1.33 15.39
CA ALA A 575 -16.80 -2.78 15.36
C ALA A 575 -17.17 -3.35 13.98
N THR A 576 -18.15 -2.76 13.31
CA THR A 576 -18.51 -3.17 11.93
C THR A 576 -17.38 -2.84 10.96
N ALA A 577 -16.77 -1.65 11.07
CA ALA A 577 -15.63 -1.26 10.24
C ALA A 577 -14.42 -2.18 10.45
N TRP A 578 -14.11 -2.49 11.71
CA TRP A 578 -13.08 -3.45 12.07
C TRP A 578 -13.38 -4.82 11.47
N ALA A 579 -14.58 -5.37 11.67
CA ALA A 579 -14.96 -6.68 11.14
C ALA A 579 -14.88 -6.73 9.61
N VAL A 580 -15.35 -5.68 8.92
CA VAL A 580 -15.24 -5.57 7.45
C VAL A 580 -13.77 -5.53 7.03
N GLY A 581 -12.94 -4.75 7.72
CA GLY A 581 -11.50 -4.69 7.47
C GLY A 581 -10.85 -6.06 7.64
N THR A 582 -11.03 -6.71 8.79
CA THR A 582 -10.45 -8.02 9.09
C THR A 582 -10.89 -9.09 8.09
N VAL A 583 -12.19 -9.18 7.78
CA VAL A 583 -12.71 -10.18 6.83
C VAL A 583 -12.16 -9.95 5.42
N ALA A 584 -12.01 -8.70 4.98
CA ALA A 584 -11.45 -8.37 3.67
C ALA A 584 -9.95 -8.72 3.53
N VAL A 585 -9.21 -8.75 4.65
CA VAL A 585 -7.78 -9.04 4.68
C VAL A 585 -7.48 -10.53 4.60
N LEU A 586 -8.34 -11.39 5.16
CA LEU A 586 -8.06 -12.83 5.28
C LEU A 586 -7.73 -13.52 3.94
N PRO A 587 -8.50 -13.34 2.85
CA PRO A 587 -8.16 -13.97 1.57
C PRO A 587 -6.82 -13.48 1.01
N ALA A 588 -6.51 -12.19 1.17
CA ALA A 588 -5.25 -11.61 0.71
C ALA A 588 -4.06 -12.26 1.42
N LEU A 589 -4.10 -12.36 2.76
CA LEU A 589 -3.01 -12.95 3.53
C LEU A 589 -2.85 -14.45 3.30
N LEU A 590 -3.96 -15.16 3.11
CA LEU A 590 -3.92 -16.59 2.74
C LEU A 590 -3.30 -16.78 1.36
N GLY A 591 -3.65 -15.93 0.38
CA GLY A 591 -3.04 -15.93 -0.94
C GLY A 591 -1.54 -15.69 -0.88
N VAL A 592 -1.11 -14.62 -0.20
CA VAL A 592 0.32 -14.28 -0.04
C VAL A 592 1.08 -15.40 0.66
N ALA A 593 0.57 -15.93 1.77
CA ALA A 593 1.22 -17.03 2.50
C ALA A 593 1.28 -18.32 1.67
N GLY A 594 0.24 -18.63 0.90
CA GLY A 594 0.24 -19.76 -0.04
C GLY A 594 1.25 -19.57 -1.17
N GLY A 595 1.33 -18.37 -1.74
CA GLY A 595 2.20 -18.04 -2.88
C GLY A 595 3.69 -17.98 -2.57
N LEU A 596 4.06 -17.47 -1.39
CA LEU A 596 5.46 -17.26 -1.00
C LEU A 596 6.02 -18.37 -0.12
N LEU A 597 5.20 -18.96 0.75
CA LEU A 597 5.64 -19.91 1.78
C LEU A 597 5.07 -21.32 1.57
N GLY A 598 4.12 -21.51 0.66
CA GLY A 598 3.41 -22.78 0.49
C GLY A 598 2.53 -23.16 1.70
N THR A 599 2.25 -22.22 2.61
CA THR A 599 1.50 -22.49 3.84
C THR A 599 0.05 -22.04 3.76
N ALA A 600 -0.86 -22.84 4.34
CA ALA A 600 -2.28 -22.47 4.46
C ALA A 600 -2.59 -21.54 5.65
N LEU A 601 -1.58 -21.17 6.45
CA LEU A 601 -1.72 -20.28 7.59
C LEU A 601 -1.30 -18.86 7.19
N PRO A 602 -2.12 -17.84 7.48
CA PRO A 602 -1.78 -16.47 7.12
C PRO A 602 -0.62 -15.98 7.99
N VAL A 603 0.31 -15.28 7.35
CA VAL A 603 1.28 -14.43 8.07
C VAL A 603 0.52 -13.20 8.53
N LEU A 604 0.55 -12.92 9.84
CA LEU A 604 -0.06 -11.72 10.39
C LEU A 604 0.92 -11.01 11.32
N ASP A 605 1.18 -9.74 11.06
CA ASP A 605 1.85 -8.85 12.01
C ASP A 605 0.85 -8.49 13.13
N VAL A 606 0.83 -9.32 14.17
CA VAL A 606 -0.12 -9.21 15.29
C VAL A 606 0.00 -7.85 16.01
N PRO A 607 1.20 -7.33 16.36
CA PRO A 607 1.34 -6.00 16.96
C PRO A 607 0.73 -4.87 16.13
N VAL A 608 1.01 -4.83 14.82
CA VAL A 608 0.47 -3.78 13.95
C VAL A 608 -1.05 -3.95 13.79
N TYR A 609 -1.52 -5.16 13.55
CA TYR A 609 -2.96 -5.44 13.42
C TYR A 609 -3.75 -5.03 14.67
N LEU A 610 -3.24 -5.35 15.87
CA LEU A 610 -3.89 -4.94 17.12
C LEU A 610 -3.88 -3.42 17.30
N THR A 611 -2.76 -2.77 17.00
CA THR A 611 -2.62 -1.31 17.04
C THR A 611 -3.64 -0.64 16.12
N LEU A 612 -3.78 -1.12 14.88
CA LEU A 612 -4.74 -0.61 13.91
C LEU A 612 -6.19 -0.87 14.33
N SER A 613 -6.46 -2.05 14.90
CA SER A 613 -7.79 -2.43 15.41
C SER A 613 -8.23 -1.52 16.56
N ILE A 614 -7.35 -1.30 17.53
CA ILE A 614 -7.59 -0.38 18.65
C ILE A 614 -7.71 1.05 18.14
N GLY A 615 -6.82 1.46 17.22
CA GLY A 615 -6.83 2.78 16.59
C GLY A 615 -8.13 3.09 15.86
N ALA A 616 -8.69 2.15 15.10
CA ALA A 616 -9.96 2.31 14.40
C ALA A 616 -11.14 2.53 15.37
N LEU A 617 -11.21 1.76 16.46
CA LEU A 617 -12.22 1.93 17.50
C LEU A 617 -12.06 3.26 18.26
N ALA A 618 -10.82 3.58 18.66
CA ALA A 618 -10.48 4.80 19.36
C ALA A 618 -10.79 6.05 18.52
N LEU A 619 -10.49 6.03 17.22
CA LEU A 619 -10.82 7.09 16.28
C LEU A 619 -12.33 7.28 16.16
N THR A 620 -13.07 6.18 16.05
CA THR A 620 -14.53 6.21 15.95
C THR A 620 -15.17 6.86 17.17
N LEU A 621 -14.74 6.45 18.37
CA LEU A 621 -15.19 7.03 19.63
C LEU A 621 -14.75 8.49 19.78
N GLY A 622 -13.46 8.76 19.53
CA GLY A 622 -12.83 10.07 19.69
C GLY A 622 -13.40 11.14 18.76
N ALA A 623 -13.87 10.77 17.57
CA ALA A 623 -14.53 11.70 16.67
C ALA A 623 -16.03 11.86 17.00
N SER A 624 -16.74 10.75 17.22
CA SER A 624 -18.21 10.75 17.32
C SER A 624 -18.70 11.26 18.65
N VAL A 625 -18.09 10.85 19.77
CA VAL A 625 -18.60 11.16 21.11
C VAL A 625 -18.48 12.66 21.41
N PRO A 626 -17.33 13.33 21.18
CA PRO A 626 -17.24 14.78 21.42
C PRO A 626 -18.15 15.59 20.48
N ALA A 627 -18.26 15.19 19.21
CA ALA A 627 -19.18 15.82 18.26
C ALA A 627 -20.65 15.67 18.71
N GLY A 628 -21.02 14.48 19.18
CA GLY A 628 -22.34 14.18 19.72
C GLY A 628 -22.65 14.98 20.98
N MET A 629 -21.74 15.00 21.95
CA MET A 629 -21.89 15.78 23.18
C MET A 629 -22.06 17.28 22.90
N ARG A 630 -21.28 17.85 21.98
CA ARG A 630 -21.43 19.25 21.56
C ARG A 630 -22.80 19.50 20.92
N THR A 631 -23.24 18.60 20.07
CA THR A 631 -24.54 18.70 19.38
C THR A 631 -25.70 18.58 20.36
N ILE A 632 -25.64 17.63 21.29
CA ILE A 632 -26.64 17.42 22.35
C ILE A 632 -26.71 18.66 23.24
N ARG A 633 -25.57 19.20 23.73
CA ARG A 633 -25.54 20.43 24.53
C ARG A 633 -26.17 21.63 23.80
N ALA A 634 -25.91 21.77 22.50
CA ALA A 634 -26.46 22.86 21.69
C ALA A 634 -27.99 22.72 21.51
N VAL A 635 -28.51 21.50 21.47
CA VAL A 635 -29.94 21.21 21.37
C VAL A 635 -30.65 21.42 22.71
N THR A 636 -30.05 20.98 23.81
CA THR A 636 -30.66 21.08 25.15
C THR A 636 -30.70 22.53 25.64
N ARG A 637 -29.68 23.35 25.32
CA ARG A 637 -29.64 24.78 25.67
C ARG A 637 -30.67 25.65 24.95
N LEU A 638 -31.21 25.19 23.82
CA LEU A 638 -32.25 25.90 23.07
C LEU A 638 -33.67 25.50 23.51
N ALA A 639 -33.79 24.48 24.36
CA ALA A 639 -35.06 23.98 24.89
C ALA A 639 -35.36 24.51 26.30
N THR A 640 -34.35 25.04 26.99
CA THR A 640 -34.45 25.85 28.20
C THR A 640 -34.50 27.32 27.83
#